data_AF-A0A936U5S5-F1
#
_entry.id   AF-A0A936U5S5-F1
#
_cell.length_a   1.000
_cell.length_b   1.000
_cell.length_c   1.000
_cell.angle_alpha   90.00
_cell.angle_beta   90.00
_cell.angle_gamma   90.00
#
_symmetry.space_group_name_H-M   'P 1'
#
loop_
_entity.id
_entity.type
_entity.pdbx_description
1 polymer ?
#
loop_
_entity_poly.entity_id
_entity_poly.type
_entity_poly.pdbx_seq_one_letter_code
_entity_poly.pdbx_strand_id
1 'polypeptide(L)'
;MRPSPLLALTLFALACRSDDKDVVLDTNVDTAPQTVDEDGDGFTGEDDCDDTDPAVNAGAAETCDGLDNDCDGEADEDATDAATFYADADGDGFGVEAYTETACEAPVGYASEVGDCDDQDAAIYPGAVEDDCLDPTDYNCDGSSGLTDGDADGFAACEECDDTNRAVNPSATEICDDLDNNCDGEADVGAVDAATWYQDADTDGYGDTDFSQESCDTPEGYASEDGDCDDAVASTNPGAAEVCDDVDNDCNGSVDDDATDAATYYSDRDQDGYGDPATGKTSCEQPTGTVDNDGDCNDKEELAWDGATEVCDEVDNNCDGSVDEGLTTTYYLDNDEDGYGNAKRSVTACSAPDGYVENTDDCDDTEEAAWTGATEICDEIDNNCDGSVDEGVESTWYLDVDGDGYGGSRSTDACSPPTSDYVAADGDCDDGDNDAYPGASLGCDGGDYDCDGDVDNDADGDGYADATCGGDDCDDSDAVVLPELGGGCALGTTCLDVLANGYSAGDGIYTIDPDGFGAGLDPFDVECDMTTDGGGWTVIEYSADLTFQQQFTGGDRYRFLGSDFTLDLSDAQITAIQSLSTEGNQTYVGLCEHVIHYYYTAGGGHDYSFGFRFFDGTETAAGLASYSPYDITVTADGCAVNGGEGGALSKATLFEINSVKVPVVNVQCRDCGDATPEKFGSPLMSYPAYLR
;
A
#
# COMPACT_ATOMS: atom_id res chain seq x y z
N MET A 1 -14.47 -76.00 -59.36
CA MET A 1 -13.11 -76.54 -59.62
C MET A 1 -12.33 -76.46 -58.31
N ARG A 2 -11.67 -77.57 -57.94
CA ARG A 2 -10.77 -77.80 -56.79
C ARG A 2 -9.60 -76.78 -56.72
N PRO A 3 -8.92 -76.57 -55.57
CA PRO A 3 -8.27 -77.67 -54.82
C PRO A 3 -8.17 -77.58 -53.27
N SER A 4 -8.12 -78.78 -52.65
CA SER A 4 -7.40 -79.06 -51.38
C SER A 4 -5.90 -79.26 -51.68
N PRO A 5 -4.96 -79.15 -50.71
CA PRO A 5 -4.61 -80.35 -49.91
C PRO A 5 -3.94 -80.17 -48.51
N LEU A 6 -3.98 -81.27 -47.74
CA LEU A 6 -2.98 -81.87 -46.81
C LEU A 6 -2.53 -81.13 -45.53
N LEU A 7 -2.55 -81.68 -44.30
CA LEU A 7 -2.14 -82.99 -43.71
C LEU A 7 -0.71 -82.97 -43.09
N ALA A 8 -0.62 -83.12 -41.76
CA ALA A 8 0.41 -83.84 -40.97
C ALA A 8 0.01 -83.70 -39.48
N LEU A 9 -0.32 -84.68 -38.64
CA LEU A 9 -0.06 -86.12 -38.47
C LEU A 9 1.42 -86.52 -38.33
N THR A 10 1.87 -86.70 -37.07
CA THR A 10 2.65 -87.85 -36.52
C THR A 10 3.00 -87.54 -35.05
N LEU A 11 2.67 -88.30 -34.00
CA LEU A 11 2.71 -89.76 -33.70
C LEU A 11 4.09 -90.26 -33.22
N PHE A 12 4.03 -91.11 -32.16
CA PHE A 12 5.02 -92.02 -31.56
C PHE A 12 5.79 -91.54 -30.31
N ALA A 13 6.02 -92.32 -29.25
CA ALA A 13 5.49 -93.62 -28.76
C ALA A 13 6.26 -94.06 -27.49
N LEU A 14 5.62 -94.98 -26.73
CA LEU A 14 6.17 -96.17 -26.04
C LEU A 14 7.58 -96.10 -25.38
N ALA A 15 7.69 -96.43 -24.08
CA ALA A 15 7.92 -97.82 -23.61
C ALA A 15 8.39 -97.94 -22.13
N CYS A 16 7.67 -98.77 -21.37
CA CYS A 16 8.10 -99.77 -20.37
C CYS A 16 9.59 -99.89 -19.91
N ARG A 17 9.82 -99.91 -18.57
CA ARG A 17 10.18 -101.09 -17.72
C ARG A 17 11.38 -100.94 -16.73
N SER A 18 11.16 -101.55 -15.54
CA SER A 18 12.07 -102.24 -14.59
C SER A 18 12.89 -101.48 -13.54
N ASP A 19 12.51 -101.76 -12.30
CA ASP A 19 13.28 -102.33 -11.18
C ASP A 19 14.58 -101.70 -10.66
N ASP A 20 14.57 -101.66 -9.32
CA ASP A 20 15.62 -101.98 -8.35
C ASP A 20 16.38 -100.84 -7.63
N LYS A 21 16.08 -100.80 -6.33
CA LYS A 21 16.92 -100.65 -5.12
C LYS A 21 18.38 -100.21 -5.30
N ASP A 22 18.80 -99.19 -4.56
CA ASP A 22 19.47 -99.30 -3.24
C ASP A 22 20.14 -97.97 -2.84
N VAL A 23 19.83 -97.53 -1.60
CA VAL A 23 20.70 -97.03 -0.50
C VAL A 23 22.02 -96.29 -0.84
N VAL A 24 22.28 -95.16 -0.14
CA VAL A 24 23.42 -94.93 0.81
C VAL A 24 23.85 -93.44 0.95
N LEU A 25 23.66 -92.92 2.18
CA LEU A 25 24.47 -92.00 3.04
C LEU A 25 24.81 -90.54 2.65
N ASP A 26 24.20 -89.62 3.41
CA ASP A 26 24.79 -88.65 4.38
C ASP A 26 26.22 -88.09 4.15
N THR A 27 26.35 -86.76 4.14
CA THR A 27 27.20 -86.03 5.12
C THR A 27 26.72 -84.57 5.31
N ASN A 28 26.00 -84.35 6.40
CA ASN A 28 26.05 -83.21 7.34
C ASN A 28 27.04 -82.05 7.08
N VAL A 29 26.57 -80.79 7.18
CA VAL A 29 26.97 -79.78 8.21
C VAL A 29 25.90 -78.66 8.34
N ASP A 30 25.19 -78.66 9.48
CA ASP A 30 24.75 -77.54 10.35
C ASP A 30 24.03 -76.29 9.76
N THR A 31 22.71 -76.19 9.99
CA THR A 31 22.04 -75.14 10.82
C THR A 31 20.55 -75.50 11.04
N ALA A 32 19.98 -75.17 12.21
CA ALA A 32 18.63 -75.54 12.70
C ALA A 32 17.43 -75.10 11.83
N PRO A 33 16.30 -75.84 11.81
CA PRO A 33 15.00 -75.35 11.35
C PRO A 33 14.09 -74.97 12.54
N GLN A 34 13.30 -73.90 12.37
CA GLN A 34 12.10 -73.65 13.17
C GLN A 34 11.03 -74.67 12.75
N THR A 35 10.23 -75.19 13.69
CA THR A 35 9.00 -75.92 13.39
C THR A 35 7.97 -74.91 12.87
N VAL A 36 7.40 -75.16 11.71
CA VAL A 36 6.48 -74.26 11.01
C VAL A 36 5.17 -75.02 10.87
N ASP A 37 4.11 -74.44 11.39
CA ASP A 37 2.71 -74.72 11.04
C ASP A 37 2.56 -74.28 9.56
N GLU A 38 2.54 -75.26 8.64
CA GLU A 38 2.68 -74.98 7.19
C GLU A 38 1.36 -74.51 6.56
N ASP A 39 0.23 -74.87 7.16
CA ASP A 39 -1.10 -74.57 6.65
C ASP A 39 -1.89 -73.53 7.49
N GLY A 40 -1.40 -73.23 8.70
CA GLY A 40 -1.86 -72.14 9.56
C GLY A 40 -3.05 -72.45 10.45
N ASP A 41 -3.37 -73.73 10.68
CA ASP A 41 -4.54 -74.16 11.46
C ASP A 41 -4.34 -74.06 12.99
N GLY A 42 -3.09 -73.82 13.41
CA GLY A 42 -2.68 -73.64 14.80
C GLY A 42 -2.20 -74.92 15.49
N PHE A 43 -2.22 -76.06 14.80
CA PHE A 43 -1.48 -77.26 15.15
C PHE A 43 -0.14 -77.27 14.40
N THR A 44 0.76 -78.15 14.82
CA THR A 44 2.04 -78.35 14.15
C THR A 44 2.22 -79.84 14.02
N GLY A 45 3.00 -80.33 13.05
CA GLY A 45 3.11 -81.75 12.67
C GLY A 45 3.48 -82.81 13.73
N GLU A 46 3.48 -82.47 15.03
CA GLU A 46 3.36 -83.45 16.13
C GLU A 46 1.92 -83.78 16.55
N ASP A 47 0.97 -82.86 16.39
CA ASP A 47 -0.47 -83.02 16.72
C ASP A 47 -1.37 -82.91 15.46
N ASP A 48 -0.76 -82.82 14.29
CA ASP A 48 -1.37 -82.74 12.97
C ASP A 48 -0.78 -83.87 12.11
N CYS A 49 -1.64 -84.79 11.67
CA CYS A 49 -1.21 -85.94 10.87
C CYS A 49 -1.01 -85.62 9.37
N ASP A 50 -1.44 -84.45 8.90
CA ASP A 50 -1.07 -83.86 7.61
C ASP A 50 -0.92 -82.33 7.73
N ASP A 51 0.26 -81.88 8.21
CA ASP A 51 0.69 -80.49 8.50
C ASP A 51 0.64 -79.53 7.28
N THR A 52 0.04 -79.97 6.16
CA THR A 52 -0.21 -79.20 4.94
C THR A 52 -1.70 -79.06 4.60
N ASP A 53 -2.59 -79.71 5.34
CA ASP A 53 -4.04 -79.64 5.19
C ASP A 53 -4.74 -79.20 6.50
N PRO A 54 -5.25 -77.96 6.58
CA PRO A 54 -5.90 -77.41 7.78
C PRO A 54 -7.14 -78.18 8.26
N ALA A 55 -7.66 -79.10 7.43
CA ALA A 55 -8.83 -79.92 7.72
C ALA A 55 -8.47 -81.24 8.43
N VAL A 56 -7.18 -81.58 8.55
CA VAL A 56 -6.70 -82.81 9.17
C VAL A 56 -5.89 -82.46 10.41
N ASN A 57 -6.49 -82.54 11.59
CA ASN A 57 -5.80 -82.25 12.85
C ASN A 57 -6.56 -82.86 14.02
N ALA A 58 -5.90 -82.98 15.18
CA ALA A 58 -6.46 -83.60 16.39
C ALA A 58 -7.78 -82.98 16.93
N GLY A 59 -8.30 -81.90 16.34
CA GLY A 59 -9.58 -81.28 16.67
C GLY A 59 -10.59 -81.22 15.52
N ALA A 60 -10.29 -81.79 14.36
CA ALA A 60 -11.22 -81.91 13.25
C ALA A 60 -12.37 -82.88 13.56
N ALA A 61 -13.41 -82.90 12.74
CA ALA A 61 -14.50 -83.86 12.84
C ALA A 61 -14.50 -84.72 11.58
N GLU A 62 -14.71 -86.02 11.75
CA GLU A 62 -14.75 -86.96 10.63
C GLU A 62 -15.80 -86.58 9.59
N THR A 63 -15.42 -86.73 8.34
CA THR A 63 -16.27 -86.64 7.15
C THR A 63 -16.04 -87.87 6.30
N CYS A 64 -17.05 -88.38 5.59
CA CYS A 64 -16.99 -89.61 4.79
C CYS A 64 -16.08 -89.48 3.55
N ASP A 65 -14.80 -89.23 3.76
CA ASP A 65 -13.77 -89.05 2.72
C ASP A 65 -12.67 -90.13 2.78
N GLY A 66 -12.72 -91.01 3.78
CA GLY A 66 -11.80 -92.12 3.97
C GLY A 66 -10.45 -91.70 4.54
N LEU A 67 -10.32 -90.46 5.01
CA LEU A 67 -9.20 -89.94 5.80
C LEU A 67 -9.55 -89.99 7.29
N ASP A 68 -8.53 -90.09 8.11
CA ASP A 68 -8.64 -89.92 9.56
C ASP A 68 -8.44 -88.42 9.81
N ASN A 69 -9.52 -87.65 9.74
CA ASN A 69 -9.48 -86.19 9.79
C ASN A 69 -9.05 -85.72 11.19
N ASP A 70 -9.50 -86.41 12.25
CA ASP A 70 -9.22 -86.06 13.65
C ASP A 70 -7.97 -86.74 14.25
N CYS A 71 -7.23 -87.47 13.41
CA CYS A 71 -5.96 -88.12 13.71
C CYS A 71 -6.01 -89.10 14.90
N ASP A 72 -7.17 -89.71 15.20
CA ASP A 72 -7.33 -90.66 16.31
C ASP A 72 -6.96 -92.11 15.97
N GLY A 73 -6.81 -92.41 14.69
CA GLY A 73 -6.35 -93.69 14.13
C GLY A 73 -7.43 -94.55 13.48
N GLU A 74 -8.69 -94.16 13.52
CA GLU A 74 -9.77 -94.71 12.71
C GLU A 74 -10.25 -93.64 11.71
N ALA A 75 -10.92 -94.05 10.64
CA ALA A 75 -11.42 -93.11 9.63
C ALA A 75 -12.94 -93.27 9.51
N ASP A 76 -13.63 -92.13 9.41
CA ASP A 76 -15.07 -92.00 9.18
C ASP A 76 -16.02 -92.60 10.25
N GLU A 77 -15.56 -92.99 11.44
CA GLU A 77 -16.37 -93.81 12.37
C GLU A 77 -17.49 -93.09 13.11
N ASP A 78 -17.56 -91.78 13.01
CA ASP A 78 -18.70 -90.94 13.45
C ASP A 78 -18.89 -89.77 12.48
N ALA A 79 -18.67 -90.03 11.18
CA ALA A 79 -18.69 -89.03 10.13
C ALA A 79 -19.97 -88.20 10.13
N THR A 80 -19.82 -86.88 10.18
CA THR A 80 -20.95 -85.96 10.34
C THR A 80 -21.90 -85.91 9.14
N ASP A 81 -21.44 -86.40 8.00
CA ASP A 81 -22.16 -86.49 6.72
C ASP A 81 -22.60 -87.93 6.36
N ALA A 82 -22.55 -88.88 7.30
CA ALA A 82 -23.08 -90.22 7.09
C ALA A 82 -24.60 -90.21 6.82
N ALA A 83 -25.01 -90.89 5.75
CA ALA A 83 -26.40 -90.92 5.29
C ALA A 83 -27.20 -92.03 5.99
N THR A 84 -28.53 -91.84 6.08
CA THR A 84 -29.45 -92.88 6.56
C THR A 84 -29.98 -93.67 5.37
N PHE A 85 -29.88 -94.99 5.43
CA PHE A 85 -30.42 -95.92 4.44
C PHE A 85 -31.58 -96.73 5.03
N TYR A 86 -32.50 -97.18 4.18
CA TYR A 86 -33.77 -97.85 4.50
C TYR A 86 -33.76 -99.29 4.01
N ALA A 87 -34.26 -100.25 4.79
CA ALA A 87 -34.23 -101.66 4.38
C ALA A 87 -35.02 -101.85 3.07
N ASP A 88 -34.41 -102.54 2.12
CA ASP A 88 -34.93 -102.79 0.77
C ASP A 88 -34.82 -104.30 0.50
N ALA A 89 -35.95 -104.99 0.61
CA ALA A 89 -35.99 -106.44 0.58
C ALA A 89 -36.19 -107.05 -0.82
N ASP A 90 -36.76 -106.32 -1.76
CA ASP A 90 -36.95 -106.77 -3.15
C ASP A 90 -35.94 -106.20 -4.14
N GLY A 91 -35.19 -105.16 -3.75
CA GLY A 91 -34.04 -104.61 -4.45
C GLY A 91 -34.40 -103.58 -5.52
N ASP A 92 -35.50 -102.85 -5.38
CA ASP A 92 -35.93 -101.83 -6.35
C ASP A 92 -35.30 -100.44 -6.14
N GLY A 93 -34.62 -100.25 -5.01
CA GLY A 93 -33.95 -98.99 -4.67
C GLY A 93 -34.79 -98.02 -3.84
N PHE A 94 -35.99 -98.40 -3.39
CA PHE A 94 -36.77 -97.71 -2.38
C PHE A 94 -36.95 -98.62 -1.17
N GLY A 95 -36.63 -98.11 0.02
CA GLY A 95 -36.75 -98.90 1.25
C GLY A 95 -37.90 -98.46 2.15
N VAL A 96 -38.17 -99.29 3.17
CA VAL A 96 -39.21 -99.00 4.17
C VAL A 96 -38.67 -98.20 5.37
N GLU A 97 -39.40 -97.16 5.77
CA GLU A 97 -39.07 -96.30 6.93
C GLU A 97 -38.92 -97.04 8.26
N ALA A 98 -39.49 -98.25 8.36
CA ALA A 98 -39.53 -98.99 9.61
C ALA A 98 -38.16 -99.52 10.06
N TYR A 99 -37.17 -99.62 9.16
CA TYR A 99 -35.85 -100.16 9.44
C TYR A 99 -34.76 -99.34 8.73
N THR A 100 -33.90 -98.69 9.50
CA THR A 100 -32.84 -97.82 8.98
C THR A 100 -31.47 -98.10 9.59
N GLU A 101 -30.41 -97.82 8.82
CA GLU A 101 -29.01 -97.79 9.28
C GLU A 101 -28.29 -96.54 8.75
N THR A 102 -27.37 -95.98 9.55
CA THR A 102 -26.56 -94.81 9.17
C THR A 102 -25.14 -95.24 8.84
N ALA A 103 -24.65 -94.88 7.66
CA ALA A 103 -23.32 -95.23 7.17
C ALA A 103 -22.87 -94.25 6.06
N CYS A 104 -21.58 -94.23 5.73
CA CYS A 104 -21.07 -93.46 4.59
C CYS A 104 -21.47 -94.06 3.22
N GLU A 105 -21.70 -95.37 3.17
CA GLU A 105 -22.18 -96.07 1.97
C GLU A 105 -23.32 -97.02 2.31
N ALA A 106 -24.24 -97.24 1.35
CA ALA A 106 -25.43 -98.06 1.53
C ALA A 106 -25.08 -99.49 1.97
N PRO A 107 -25.55 -99.94 3.16
CA PRO A 107 -25.39 -101.32 3.57
C PRO A 107 -26.11 -102.29 2.62
N VAL A 108 -25.60 -103.51 2.47
CA VAL A 108 -26.23 -104.52 1.60
C VAL A 108 -27.65 -104.84 2.10
N GLY A 109 -28.64 -104.65 1.23
CA GLY A 109 -30.07 -104.83 1.54
C GLY A 109 -30.75 -103.57 2.09
N TYR A 110 -30.14 -102.39 1.86
CA TYR A 110 -30.73 -101.09 2.15
C TYR A 110 -30.61 -100.17 0.93
N ALA A 111 -31.60 -99.29 0.76
CA ALA A 111 -31.69 -98.26 -0.26
C ALA A 111 -31.59 -96.85 0.34
N SER A 112 -31.20 -95.86 -0.46
CA SER A 112 -31.14 -94.45 -0.04
C SER A 112 -32.51 -93.78 -0.07
N GLU A 113 -33.38 -94.22 -0.97
CA GLU A 113 -34.71 -93.66 -1.14
C GLU A 113 -35.72 -94.37 -0.24
N VAL A 114 -36.79 -93.67 0.10
CA VAL A 114 -37.80 -94.08 1.06
C VAL A 114 -39.19 -94.04 0.45
N GLY A 115 -40.09 -94.91 0.91
CA GLY A 115 -41.52 -94.79 0.62
C GLY A 115 -42.12 -95.95 -0.15
N ASP A 116 -41.39 -97.05 -0.27
CA ASP A 116 -41.94 -98.30 -0.80
C ASP A 116 -43.15 -98.76 0.03
N CYS A 117 -44.30 -98.90 -0.65
CA CYS A 117 -45.56 -99.30 -0.05
C CYS A 117 -45.79 -100.83 -0.06
N ASP A 118 -45.00 -101.61 -0.80
CA ASP A 118 -44.92 -103.08 -0.74
C ASP A 118 -43.49 -103.59 -1.02
N ASP A 119 -42.64 -103.58 0.02
CA ASP A 119 -41.23 -104.05 0.14
C ASP A 119 -40.99 -105.55 -0.15
N GLN A 120 -41.85 -106.15 -0.97
CA GLN A 120 -41.72 -107.49 -1.51
C GLN A 120 -42.00 -107.54 -3.02
N ASP A 121 -42.42 -106.44 -3.65
CA ASP A 121 -42.71 -106.33 -5.07
C ASP A 121 -42.07 -105.07 -5.71
N ALA A 122 -40.91 -105.28 -6.34
CA ALA A 122 -40.09 -104.27 -7.01
C ALA A 122 -40.77 -103.49 -8.17
N ALA A 123 -42.05 -103.77 -8.46
CA ALA A 123 -42.85 -103.00 -9.40
C ALA A 123 -43.67 -101.89 -8.72
N ILE A 124 -43.69 -101.83 -7.39
CA ILE A 124 -44.52 -100.92 -6.61
C ILE A 124 -43.60 -100.01 -5.79
N TYR A 125 -43.37 -98.80 -6.29
CA TYR A 125 -42.50 -97.83 -5.63
C TYR A 125 -42.90 -96.40 -5.99
N PRO A 126 -42.60 -95.40 -5.14
CA PRO A 126 -42.84 -93.99 -5.43
C PRO A 126 -42.33 -93.56 -6.81
N GLY A 127 -43.25 -93.16 -7.70
CA GLY A 127 -42.92 -92.70 -9.05
C GLY A 127 -42.81 -93.80 -10.12
N ALA A 128 -43.28 -95.03 -9.85
CA ALA A 128 -43.51 -96.01 -10.91
C ALA A 128 -44.51 -95.48 -11.98
N VAL A 129 -44.38 -95.93 -13.22
CA VAL A 129 -45.21 -95.42 -14.34
C VAL A 129 -46.51 -96.21 -14.48
N GLU A 130 -47.65 -95.52 -14.54
CA GLU A 130 -49.00 -96.10 -14.70
C GLU A 130 -49.51 -96.03 -16.16
N ASP A 131 -48.78 -96.64 -17.09
CA ASP A 131 -49.07 -96.56 -18.54
C ASP A 131 -50.34 -97.33 -18.99
N ASP A 132 -50.84 -98.27 -18.18
CA ASP A 132 -52.05 -99.03 -18.50
C ASP A 132 -53.29 -98.36 -17.93
N CYS A 133 -53.94 -97.52 -18.73
CA CYS A 133 -55.19 -96.84 -18.39
C CYS A 133 -56.39 -97.81 -18.23
N LEU A 134 -56.19 -99.11 -17.97
CA LEU A 134 -57.22 -100.09 -17.63
C LEU A 134 -56.88 -100.89 -16.36
N ASP A 135 -55.69 -100.72 -15.78
CA ASP A 135 -55.25 -101.38 -14.54
C ASP A 135 -55.54 -100.46 -13.32
N PRO A 136 -56.30 -100.92 -12.31
CA PRO A 136 -56.62 -100.11 -11.13
C PRO A 136 -55.54 -100.18 -10.02
N THR A 137 -54.39 -100.81 -10.27
CA THR A 137 -53.30 -100.94 -9.29
C THR A 137 -52.51 -99.64 -9.21
N ASP A 138 -52.38 -99.09 -7.99
CA ASP A 138 -51.55 -97.93 -7.67
C ASP A 138 -50.09 -98.41 -7.57
N TYR A 139 -49.37 -98.32 -8.69
CA TYR A 139 -47.97 -98.76 -8.76
C TYR A 139 -47.02 -97.73 -8.16
N ASN A 140 -47.42 -96.47 -8.13
CA ASN A 140 -46.54 -95.35 -7.80
C ASN A 140 -46.70 -94.87 -6.34
N CYS A 141 -47.50 -95.57 -5.54
CA CYS A 141 -47.78 -95.32 -4.13
C CYS A 141 -48.33 -93.89 -3.85
N ASP A 142 -48.95 -93.22 -4.83
CA ASP A 142 -49.46 -91.85 -4.69
C ASP A 142 -50.92 -91.76 -4.20
N GLY A 143 -51.63 -92.89 -4.15
CA GLY A 143 -53.01 -93.00 -3.70
C GLY A 143 -54.06 -92.79 -4.80
N SER A 144 -53.66 -92.68 -6.07
CA SER A 144 -54.47 -92.58 -7.28
C SER A 144 -54.19 -93.74 -8.24
N SER A 145 -54.94 -93.83 -9.34
CA SER A 145 -54.58 -94.70 -10.47
C SER A 145 -54.79 -93.97 -11.80
N GLY A 146 -54.00 -94.31 -12.83
CA GLY A 146 -53.93 -93.68 -14.17
C GLY A 146 -55.21 -93.62 -15.02
N LEU A 147 -56.37 -93.94 -14.43
CA LEU A 147 -57.71 -93.81 -15.00
C LEU A 147 -58.44 -92.52 -14.61
N THR A 148 -57.82 -91.70 -13.77
CA THR A 148 -58.43 -90.47 -13.24
C THR A 148 -58.23 -89.33 -14.25
N ASP A 149 -59.27 -88.53 -14.46
CA ASP A 149 -59.25 -87.26 -15.21
C ASP A 149 -59.34 -86.16 -14.15
N GLY A 150 -58.19 -85.66 -13.73
CA GLY A 150 -58.00 -84.84 -12.53
C GLY A 150 -58.59 -83.44 -12.66
N ASP A 151 -58.58 -82.88 -13.87
CA ASP A 151 -59.01 -81.51 -14.16
C ASP A 151 -60.29 -81.40 -15.04
N ALA A 152 -60.84 -82.56 -15.42
CA ALA A 152 -62.04 -82.73 -16.20
C ALA A 152 -61.95 -82.17 -17.64
N ASP A 153 -60.78 -82.16 -18.26
CA ASP A 153 -60.58 -81.69 -19.64
C ASP A 153 -61.01 -82.70 -20.71
N GLY A 154 -61.10 -83.98 -20.33
CA GLY A 154 -61.54 -85.09 -21.16
C GLY A 154 -60.41 -85.99 -21.66
N PHE A 155 -59.17 -85.70 -21.32
CA PHE A 155 -58.04 -86.63 -21.31
C PHE A 155 -57.92 -87.25 -19.90
N ALA A 156 -57.16 -88.33 -19.78
CA ALA A 156 -56.92 -88.99 -18.49
C ALA A 156 -55.45 -88.80 -18.12
N ALA A 157 -55.11 -88.99 -16.85
CA ALA A 157 -53.74 -88.85 -16.34
C ALA A 157 -52.66 -89.57 -17.17
N CYS A 158 -52.99 -90.69 -17.82
CA CYS A 158 -52.07 -91.44 -18.69
C CYS A 158 -51.87 -90.83 -20.09
N GLU A 159 -52.68 -89.85 -20.51
CA GLU A 159 -52.63 -89.16 -21.81
C GLU A 159 -52.09 -87.72 -21.70
N GLU A 160 -51.80 -87.26 -20.49
CA GLU A 160 -51.44 -85.88 -20.17
C GLU A 160 -50.07 -85.76 -19.53
N CYS A 161 -49.41 -84.63 -19.75
CA CYS A 161 -48.18 -84.28 -19.06
C CYS A 161 -48.43 -83.55 -17.72
N ASP A 162 -49.64 -83.00 -17.49
CA ASP A 162 -50.10 -82.47 -16.20
C ASP A 162 -51.64 -82.61 -16.04
N ASP A 163 -52.09 -83.73 -15.44
CA ASP A 163 -53.51 -84.07 -15.16
C ASP A 163 -54.23 -83.11 -14.18
N THR A 164 -53.53 -82.07 -13.71
CA THR A 164 -54.12 -81.03 -12.86
C THR A 164 -54.43 -79.74 -13.62
N ASN A 165 -53.99 -79.63 -14.87
CA ASN A 165 -54.03 -78.39 -15.64
C ASN A 165 -54.76 -78.53 -16.99
N ARG A 166 -56.00 -78.04 -17.00
CA ARG A 166 -56.92 -78.12 -18.15
C ARG A 166 -56.42 -77.46 -19.44
N ALA A 167 -55.34 -76.68 -19.38
CA ALA A 167 -54.74 -76.02 -20.53
C ALA A 167 -53.59 -76.82 -21.14
N VAL A 168 -53.13 -77.89 -20.49
CA VAL A 168 -51.98 -78.71 -20.88
C VAL A 168 -52.50 -80.08 -21.31
N ASN A 169 -52.72 -80.25 -22.60
CA ASN A 169 -53.23 -81.51 -23.15
C ASN A 169 -52.85 -81.67 -24.62
N PRO A 170 -52.91 -82.90 -25.19
CA PRO A 170 -52.52 -83.19 -26.57
C PRO A 170 -53.18 -82.37 -27.70
N SER A 171 -54.21 -81.58 -27.39
CA SER A 171 -54.93 -80.73 -28.35
C SER A 171 -54.77 -79.23 -28.08
N ALA A 172 -53.97 -78.83 -27.08
CA ALA A 172 -53.68 -77.44 -26.81
C ALA A 172 -52.82 -76.81 -27.93
N THR A 173 -52.72 -75.48 -27.91
CA THR A 173 -51.88 -74.71 -28.83
C THR A 173 -50.79 -74.03 -28.01
N GLU A 174 -49.55 -74.08 -28.48
CA GLU A 174 -48.43 -73.42 -27.83
C GLU A 174 -48.65 -71.91 -27.71
N ILE A 175 -48.30 -71.38 -26.55
CA ILE A 175 -48.11 -69.96 -26.26
C ILE A 175 -46.74 -69.81 -25.59
N CYS A 176 -46.13 -68.63 -25.63
CA CYS A 176 -44.81 -68.39 -25.02
C CYS A 176 -44.89 -68.38 -23.48
N ASP A 177 -45.02 -69.54 -22.85
CA ASP A 177 -45.12 -69.68 -21.38
C ASP A 177 -44.19 -70.75 -20.77
N ASP A 178 -43.22 -71.23 -21.56
CA ASP A 178 -42.25 -72.28 -21.22
C ASP A 178 -42.90 -73.64 -20.89
N LEU A 179 -44.20 -73.82 -21.10
CA LEU A 179 -44.90 -75.09 -20.91
C LEU A 179 -45.10 -75.78 -22.26
N ASP A 180 -44.88 -77.09 -22.30
CA ASP A 180 -45.33 -77.92 -23.42
C ASP A 180 -46.86 -78.07 -23.33
N ASN A 181 -47.58 -77.07 -23.83
CA ASN A 181 -49.03 -77.02 -23.67
C ASN A 181 -49.68 -78.21 -24.39
N ASN A 182 -49.12 -78.63 -25.53
CA ASN A 182 -49.66 -79.70 -26.36
C ASN A 182 -49.09 -81.10 -26.07
N CYS A 183 -48.22 -81.24 -25.06
CA CYS A 183 -47.58 -82.49 -24.63
C CYS A 183 -46.90 -83.28 -25.78
N ASP A 184 -46.30 -82.62 -26.78
CA ASP A 184 -45.56 -83.29 -27.87
C ASP A 184 -44.05 -83.45 -27.60
N GLY A 185 -43.57 -82.90 -26.49
CA GLY A 185 -42.19 -82.93 -26.03
C GLY A 185 -41.37 -81.69 -26.33
N GLU A 186 -41.94 -80.65 -26.98
CA GLU A 186 -41.24 -79.41 -27.33
C GLU A 186 -42.04 -78.17 -26.89
N ALA A 187 -41.60 -77.49 -25.82
CA ALA A 187 -42.24 -76.27 -25.34
C ALA A 187 -42.09 -75.09 -26.33
N ASP A 188 -43.15 -74.30 -26.48
CA ASP A 188 -43.21 -73.02 -27.20
C ASP A 188 -42.92 -73.08 -28.72
N VAL A 189 -42.81 -74.28 -29.31
CA VAL A 189 -42.53 -74.43 -30.75
C VAL A 189 -43.79 -74.15 -31.57
N GLY A 190 -43.76 -73.03 -32.31
CA GLY A 190 -44.91 -72.57 -33.08
C GLY A 190 -45.95 -71.82 -32.24
N ALA A 191 -45.51 -71.23 -31.12
CA ALA A 191 -46.33 -70.39 -30.26
C ALA A 191 -47.04 -69.28 -31.05
N VAL A 192 -48.34 -69.13 -30.82
CA VAL A 192 -49.18 -68.19 -31.59
C VAL A 192 -48.93 -66.72 -31.25
N ASP A 193 -48.23 -66.45 -30.16
CA ASP A 193 -47.85 -65.13 -29.67
C ASP A 193 -46.34 -64.88 -29.74
N ALA A 194 -45.59 -65.71 -30.48
CA ALA A 194 -44.19 -65.46 -30.80
C ALA A 194 -44.01 -64.10 -31.51
N ALA A 195 -43.09 -63.28 -31.01
CA ALA A 195 -42.79 -61.99 -31.61
C ALA A 195 -42.01 -62.17 -32.92
N THR A 196 -42.23 -61.27 -33.87
CA THR A 196 -41.41 -61.18 -35.08
C THR A 196 -40.15 -60.38 -34.78
N TRP A 197 -39.00 -60.92 -35.14
CA TRP A 197 -37.69 -60.32 -34.98
C TRP A 197 -37.04 -60.16 -36.36
N TYR A 198 -36.33 -59.05 -36.58
CA TYR A 198 -35.68 -58.68 -37.85
C TYR A 198 -34.18 -58.78 -37.72
N GLN A 199 -33.49 -59.31 -38.73
CA GLN A 199 -32.03 -59.44 -38.69
C GLN A 199 -31.42 -58.04 -38.54
N ASP A 200 -30.51 -57.89 -37.57
CA ASP A 200 -29.83 -56.64 -37.22
C ASP A 200 -28.32 -56.90 -37.31
N ALA A 201 -27.73 -56.63 -38.47
CA ALA A 201 -26.35 -57.01 -38.76
C ALA A 201 -25.30 -55.99 -38.28
N ASP A 202 -25.70 -54.74 -38.02
CA ASP A 202 -24.82 -53.67 -37.53
C ASP A 202 -25.04 -53.28 -36.07
N THR A 203 -26.07 -53.86 -35.44
CA THR A 203 -26.41 -53.77 -34.01
C THR A 203 -26.93 -52.40 -33.55
N ASP A 204 -27.65 -51.68 -34.40
CA ASP A 204 -28.24 -50.38 -34.06
C ASP A 204 -29.65 -50.44 -33.45
N GLY A 205 -30.27 -51.63 -33.48
CA GLY A 205 -31.59 -51.88 -32.90
C GLY A 205 -32.77 -51.75 -33.89
N TYR A 206 -32.50 -51.47 -35.15
CA TYR A 206 -33.42 -51.65 -36.27
C TYR A 206 -32.92 -52.81 -37.13
N GLY A 207 -33.84 -53.59 -37.72
CA GLY A 207 -33.46 -54.71 -38.58
C GLY A 207 -34.06 -54.64 -39.97
N ASP A 208 -33.49 -55.45 -40.87
CA ASP A 208 -33.94 -55.58 -42.25
C ASP A 208 -35.34 -56.21 -42.32
N THR A 209 -36.31 -55.42 -42.82
CA THR A 209 -37.71 -55.84 -43.03
C THR A 209 -37.86 -57.11 -43.89
N ASP A 210 -36.91 -57.39 -44.78
CA ASP A 210 -36.94 -58.54 -45.69
C ASP A 210 -36.43 -59.84 -45.03
N PHE A 211 -35.79 -59.76 -43.85
CA PHE A 211 -35.20 -60.90 -43.13
C PHE A 211 -35.72 -60.99 -41.70
N SER A 212 -36.84 -61.68 -41.50
CA SER A 212 -37.45 -61.88 -40.18
C SER A 212 -37.68 -63.34 -39.79
N GLN A 213 -37.80 -63.59 -38.49
CA GLN A 213 -38.22 -64.86 -37.91
C GLN A 213 -39.12 -64.66 -36.68
N GLU A 214 -39.92 -65.66 -36.35
CA GLU A 214 -40.78 -65.64 -35.15
C GLU A 214 -40.08 -66.39 -33.99
N SER A 215 -40.06 -65.79 -32.80
CA SER A 215 -39.52 -66.41 -31.59
C SER A 215 -40.07 -65.74 -30.32
N CYS A 216 -40.23 -66.51 -29.25
CA CYS A 216 -40.65 -66.01 -27.94
C CYS A 216 -39.56 -65.13 -27.31
N ASP A 217 -38.30 -65.52 -27.46
CA ASP A 217 -37.14 -64.77 -27.00
C ASP A 217 -36.44 -64.06 -28.16
N THR A 218 -35.70 -62.99 -27.84
CA THR A 218 -34.86 -62.27 -28.82
C THR A 218 -33.77 -63.20 -29.39
N PRO A 219 -33.78 -63.50 -30.69
CA PRO A 219 -32.70 -64.25 -31.32
C PRO A 219 -31.40 -63.42 -31.37
N GLU A 220 -30.25 -64.09 -31.26
CA GLU A 220 -28.95 -63.40 -31.37
C GLU A 220 -28.77 -62.80 -32.77
N GLY A 221 -28.47 -61.50 -32.84
CA GLY A 221 -28.31 -60.75 -34.09
C GLY A 221 -29.63 -60.31 -34.75
N TYR A 222 -30.69 -60.15 -33.95
CA TYR A 222 -31.98 -59.65 -34.41
C TYR A 222 -32.51 -58.52 -33.50
N ALA A 223 -33.26 -57.59 -34.08
CA ALA A 223 -33.94 -56.47 -33.43
C ALA A 223 -35.47 -56.60 -33.49
N SER A 224 -36.16 -55.89 -32.58
CA SER A 224 -37.63 -55.85 -32.53
C SER A 224 -38.24 -54.80 -33.44
N GLU A 225 -37.49 -53.75 -33.77
CA GLU A 225 -37.93 -52.67 -34.66
C GLU A 225 -37.47 -52.95 -36.09
N ASP A 226 -38.31 -52.65 -37.07
CA ASP A 226 -38.04 -52.82 -38.48
C ASP A 226 -37.79 -51.49 -39.19
N GLY A 227 -37.32 -51.55 -40.43
CA GLY A 227 -37.24 -50.38 -41.31
C GLY A 227 -35.84 -49.86 -41.57
N ASP A 228 -34.82 -50.62 -41.21
CA ASP A 228 -33.45 -50.36 -41.61
C ASP A 228 -33.32 -50.47 -43.15
N CYS A 229 -32.83 -49.39 -43.79
CA CYS A 229 -32.64 -49.33 -45.23
C CYS A 229 -31.21 -49.68 -45.69
N ASP A 230 -30.23 -49.78 -44.78
CA ASP A 230 -28.90 -50.33 -44.99
C ASP A 230 -28.37 -51.02 -43.71
N ASP A 231 -28.83 -52.26 -43.45
CA ASP A 231 -28.53 -53.13 -42.28
C ASP A 231 -27.03 -53.44 -42.04
N ALA A 232 -26.13 -52.85 -42.84
CA ALA A 232 -24.69 -52.91 -42.64
C ALA A 232 -24.11 -51.62 -42.04
N VAL A 233 -24.92 -50.58 -41.83
CA VAL A 233 -24.53 -49.22 -41.46
C VAL A 233 -25.42 -48.68 -40.32
N ALA A 234 -24.91 -48.79 -39.09
CA ALA A 234 -25.62 -48.40 -37.85
C ALA A 234 -26.05 -46.91 -37.74
N SER A 235 -25.74 -46.10 -38.75
CA SER A 235 -26.15 -44.70 -38.87
C SER A 235 -27.21 -44.49 -39.95
N THR A 236 -27.81 -45.56 -40.45
CA THR A 236 -28.77 -45.54 -41.56
C THR A 236 -30.01 -46.33 -41.14
N ASN A 237 -30.83 -45.74 -40.29
CA ASN A 237 -32.03 -46.35 -39.73
C ASN A 237 -33.10 -45.28 -39.43
N PRO A 238 -34.38 -45.65 -39.24
CA PRO A 238 -35.46 -44.70 -38.96
C PRO A 238 -35.29 -43.77 -37.75
N GLY A 239 -34.36 -44.08 -36.84
CA GLY A 239 -34.01 -43.26 -35.69
C GLY A 239 -32.76 -42.41 -35.87
N ALA A 240 -32.04 -42.54 -36.98
CA ALA A 240 -30.83 -41.79 -37.27
C ALA A 240 -31.16 -40.33 -37.62
N ALA A 241 -30.17 -39.46 -37.43
CA ALA A 241 -30.28 -38.06 -37.84
C ALA A 241 -29.68 -37.91 -39.24
N GLU A 242 -30.38 -37.18 -40.10
CA GLU A 242 -29.89 -36.78 -41.42
C GLU A 242 -28.60 -35.95 -41.28
N VAL A 243 -27.64 -36.25 -42.16
CA VAL A 243 -26.39 -35.50 -42.34
C VAL A 243 -26.17 -35.27 -43.83
N CYS A 244 -25.46 -34.20 -44.21
CA CYS A 244 -25.20 -33.84 -45.59
C CYS A 244 -24.14 -34.75 -46.25
N ASP A 245 -24.47 -36.03 -46.48
CA ASP A 245 -23.56 -37.02 -47.06
C ASP A 245 -24.10 -37.74 -48.32
N ASP A 246 -25.22 -37.25 -48.87
CA ASP A 246 -25.96 -37.80 -50.00
C ASP A 246 -26.60 -39.19 -49.71
N VAL A 247 -26.73 -39.58 -48.43
CA VAL A 247 -27.42 -40.79 -47.96
C VAL A 247 -28.73 -40.41 -47.27
N ASP A 248 -29.75 -41.26 -47.40
CA ASP A 248 -31.00 -41.20 -46.63
C ASP A 248 -30.75 -41.94 -45.31
N ASN A 249 -30.25 -41.23 -44.30
CA ASN A 249 -29.85 -41.80 -43.02
C ASN A 249 -31.06 -42.22 -42.18
N ASP A 250 -32.15 -41.46 -42.22
CA ASP A 250 -33.36 -41.72 -41.43
C ASP A 250 -34.39 -42.60 -42.17
N CYS A 251 -34.02 -43.12 -43.34
CA CYS A 251 -34.82 -44.01 -44.17
C CYS A 251 -36.24 -43.47 -44.48
N ASN A 252 -36.44 -42.15 -44.49
CA ASN A 252 -37.75 -41.53 -44.74
C ASN A 252 -38.09 -41.42 -46.25
N GLY A 253 -37.11 -41.67 -47.13
CA GLY A 253 -37.24 -41.60 -48.59
C GLY A 253 -36.80 -40.27 -49.21
N SER A 254 -36.24 -39.36 -48.42
CA SER A 254 -35.63 -38.10 -48.83
C SER A 254 -34.16 -38.10 -48.44
N VAL A 255 -33.33 -37.45 -49.25
CA VAL A 255 -31.88 -37.40 -49.00
C VAL A 255 -31.52 -36.03 -48.47
N ASP A 256 -30.78 -35.98 -47.37
CA ASP A 256 -30.29 -34.80 -46.66
C ASP A 256 -31.41 -33.79 -46.29
N ASP A 257 -32.63 -34.26 -46.01
CA ASP A 257 -33.71 -33.37 -45.60
C ASP A 257 -33.63 -33.08 -44.09
N ASP A 258 -33.66 -31.79 -43.73
CA ASP A 258 -33.45 -31.37 -42.34
C ASP A 258 -32.11 -31.85 -41.72
N ALA A 259 -31.09 -32.05 -42.57
CA ALA A 259 -29.75 -32.46 -42.16
C ALA A 259 -29.17 -31.58 -41.04
N THR A 260 -28.69 -32.26 -39.99
CA THR A 260 -28.27 -31.62 -38.73
C THR A 260 -26.97 -30.83 -38.84
N ASP A 261 -26.15 -31.12 -39.86
CA ASP A 261 -24.91 -30.43 -40.19
C ASP A 261 -25.06 -29.46 -41.38
N ALA A 262 -26.28 -29.23 -41.87
CA ALA A 262 -26.55 -28.24 -42.90
C ALA A 262 -26.18 -26.83 -42.42
N ALA A 263 -25.37 -26.12 -43.21
CA ALA A 263 -24.98 -24.75 -42.93
C ALA A 263 -26.15 -23.78 -43.21
N THR A 264 -26.21 -22.70 -42.44
CA THR A 264 -27.11 -21.57 -42.73
C THR A 264 -26.39 -20.59 -43.62
N TYR A 265 -27.02 -20.26 -44.75
CA TYR A 265 -26.50 -19.28 -45.69
C TYR A 265 -27.39 -18.02 -45.73
N TYR A 266 -26.75 -16.87 -45.88
CA TYR A 266 -27.36 -15.55 -45.82
C TYR A 266 -27.13 -14.81 -47.14
N SER A 267 -28.11 -14.05 -47.64
CA SER A 267 -28.01 -13.26 -48.87
C SER A 267 -26.84 -12.27 -48.78
N ASP A 268 -26.01 -12.25 -49.81
CA ASP A 268 -24.89 -11.30 -49.99
C ASP A 268 -25.11 -10.56 -51.32
N ARG A 269 -25.80 -9.42 -51.25
CA ARG A 269 -26.32 -8.70 -52.42
C ARG A 269 -25.34 -7.66 -52.93
N ASP A 270 -24.59 -7.00 -52.06
CA ASP A 270 -23.55 -6.04 -52.42
C ASP A 270 -22.19 -6.68 -52.69
N GLN A 271 -22.03 -7.97 -52.37
CA GLN A 271 -20.87 -8.81 -52.69
C GLN A 271 -19.62 -8.46 -51.88
N ASP A 272 -19.79 -8.06 -50.62
CA ASP A 272 -18.69 -7.80 -49.70
C ASP A 272 -18.20 -9.07 -48.97
N GLY A 273 -18.97 -10.16 -49.05
CA GLY A 273 -18.67 -11.45 -48.43
C GLY A 273 -19.32 -11.67 -47.06
N TYR A 274 -20.14 -10.73 -46.61
CA TYR A 274 -20.97 -10.82 -45.42
C TYR A 274 -22.45 -10.89 -45.82
N GLY A 275 -23.28 -11.51 -44.99
CA GLY A 275 -24.66 -11.82 -45.36
C GLY A 275 -25.71 -11.27 -44.40
N ASP A 276 -26.88 -10.91 -44.94
CA ASP A 276 -28.00 -10.34 -44.17
C ASP A 276 -28.57 -11.34 -43.15
N PRO A 277 -28.45 -11.10 -41.82
CA PRO A 277 -28.98 -11.97 -40.78
C PRO A 277 -30.49 -12.26 -40.90
N ALA A 278 -31.25 -11.38 -41.56
CA ALA A 278 -32.70 -11.55 -41.76
C ALA A 278 -33.05 -12.57 -42.86
N THR A 279 -32.06 -13.07 -43.62
CA THR A 279 -32.28 -13.91 -44.80
C THR A 279 -31.82 -15.36 -44.65
N GLY A 280 -31.37 -15.75 -43.45
CA GLY A 280 -30.79 -17.06 -43.17
C GLY A 280 -31.63 -18.23 -43.67
N LYS A 281 -31.01 -19.09 -44.49
CA LYS A 281 -31.60 -20.32 -45.03
C LYS A 281 -30.64 -21.49 -44.88
N THR A 282 -31.07 -22.53 -44.18
CA THR A 282 -30.33 -23.79 -44.01
C THR A 282 -30.35 -24.63 -45.29
N SER A 283 -29.18 -25.16 -45.69
CA SER A 283 -28.98 -25.97 -46.90
C SER A 283 -27.66 -26.75 -46.79
N CYS A 284 -27.57 -27.93 -47.41
CA CYS A 284 -26.30 -28.66 -47.53
C CYS A 284 -25.36 -28.01 -48.56
N GLU A 285 -25.89 -27.57 -49.70
CA GLU A 285 -25.16 -26.80 -50.69
C GLU A 285 -25.43 -25.29 -50.56
N GLN A 286 -24.38 -24.47 -50.68
CA GLN A 286 -24.45 -23.00 -50.68
C GLN A 286 -25.30 -22.49 -51.86
N PRO A 287 -26.43 -21.83 -51.62
CA PRO A 287 -27.19 -21.17 -52.67
C PRO A 287 -26.38 -20.06 -53.36
N THR A 288 -26.58 -19.86 -54.66
CA THR A 288 -25.89 -18.80 -55.40
C THR A 288 -26.26 -17.41 -54.87
N GLY A 289 -25.27 -16.57 -54.58
CA GLY A 289 -25.47 -15.21 -54.04
C GLY A 289 -25.76 -15.17 -52.54
N THR A 290 -25.23 -16.15 -51.81
CA THR A 290 -25.29 -16.21 -50.34
C THR A 290 -23.91 -16.52 -49.76
N VAL A 291 -23.68 -16.26 -48.47
CA VAL A 291 -22.46 -16.58 -47.70
C VAL A 291 -22.81 -17.28 -46.39
N ASP A 292 -21.83 -17.86 -45.71
CA ASP A 292 -21.99 -18.70 -44.50
C ASP A 292 -21.85 -17.92 -43.17
N ASN A 293 -21.99 -16.60 -43.22
CA ASN A 293 -21.93 -15.70 -42.07
C ASN A 293 -23.05 -14.64 -42.14
N ASP A 294 -23.42 -14.09 -40.98
CA ASP A 294 -24.52 -13.12 -40.82
C ASP A 294 -24.06 -11.72 -40.38
N GLY A 295 -22.85 -11.34 -40.80
CA GLY A 295 -22.21 -10.11 -40.32
C GLY A 295 -22.72 -8.81 -40.94
N ASP A 296 -23.63 -8.85 -41.92
CA ASP A 296 -24.01 -7.67 -42.71
C ASP A 296 -25.32 -7.04 -42.19
N CYS A 297 -25.23 -5.82 -41.65
CA CYS A 297 -26.40 -5.09 -41.17
C CYS A 297 -27.11 -4.28 -42.26
N ASN A 298 -26.52 -4.13 -43.45
CA ASN A 298 -27.10 -3.45 -44.59
C ASN A 298 -26.59 -4.00 -45.94
N ASP A 299 -27.28 -5.04 -46.42
CA ASP A 299 -27.14 -5.82 -47.68
C ASP A 299 -27.31 -5.02 -48.99
N LYS A 300 -26.85 -3.78 -49.00
CA LYS A 300 -26.80 -2.86 -50.14
C LYS A 300 -25.54 -2.01 -50.13
N GLU A 301 -24.76 -2.00 -49.04
CA GLU A 301 -23.61 -1.15 -48.81
C GLU A 301 -22.40 -2.02 -48.41
N GLU A 302 -21.42 -2.15 -49.31
CA GLU A 302 -20.22 -3.03 -49.21
C GLU A 302 -19.31 -2.80 -47.98
N LEU A 303 -19.60 -1.77 -47.18
CA LEU A 303 -18.83 -1.37 -46.00
C LEU A 303 -19.63 -1.52 -44.70
N ALA A 304 -20.80 -2.16 -44.72
CA ALA A 304 -21.70 -2.27 -43.58
C ALA A 304 -21.73 -3.70 -43.02
N TRP A 305 -20.60 -4.12 -42.43
CA TRP A 305 -20.42 -5.46 -41.88
C TRP A 305 -19.70 -5.47 -40.53
N ASP A 306 -19.89 -6.54 -39.76
CA ASP A 306 -19.45 -6.67 -38.39
C ASP A 306 -17.91 -6.61 -38.24
N GLY A 307 -17.42 -5.51 -37.67
CA GLY A 307 -15.98 -5.24 -37.55
C GLY A 307 -15.36 -4.52 -38.75
N ALA A 308 -16.17 -3.98 -39.67
CA ALA A 308 -15.72 -2.93 -40.57
C ALA A 308 -15.23 -1.73 -39.75
N THR A 309 -14.36 -0.92 -40.36
CA THR A 309 -13.96 0.35 -39.74
C THR A 309 -14.98 1.39 -40.10
N GLU A 310 -15.52 2.09 -39.09
CA GLU A 310 -16.38 3.25 -39.31
C GLU A 310 -15.77 4.21 -40.33
N VAL A 311 -16.63 4.75 -41.18
CA VAL A 311 -16.35 5.90 -42.04
C VAL A 311 -17.48 6.89 -41.87
N CYS A 312 -17.19 8.19 -41.88
CA CYS A 312 -18.25 9.17 -41.66
C CYS A 312 -19.13 9.38 -42.90
N ASP A 313 -20.13 8.53 -43.08
CA ASP A 313 -21.06 8.53 -44.20
C ASP A 313 -22.53 8.36 -43.79
N GLU A 314 -22.82 8.49 -42.49
CA GLU A 314 -24.14 8.29 -41.89
C GLU A 314 -24.66 6.83 -41.96
N VAL A 315 -23.77 5.87 -42.22
CA VAL A 315 -24.04 4.42 -42.16
C VAL A 315 -23.39 3.83 -40.92
N ASP A 316 -24.06 2.87 -40.29
CA ASP A 316 -23.47 2.02 -39.24
C ASP A 316 -22.59 0.98 -39.96
N ASN A 317 -21.30 1.28 -40.12
CA ASN A 317 -20.41 0.43 -40.93
C ASN A 317 -20.04 -0.84 -40.17
N ASN A 318 -19.80 -0.73 -38.87
CA ASN A 318 -19.31 -1.83 -38.04
C ASN A 318 -20.44 -2.68 -37.43
N CYS A 319 -21.70 -2.31 -37.70
CA CYS A 319 -22.92 -2.97 -37.26
C CYS A 319 -23.10 -3.07 -35.74
N ASP A 320 -22.59 -2.09 -34.98
CA ASP A 320 -22.69 -2.05 -33.51
C ASP A 320 -23.96 -1.36 -32.99
N GLY A 321 -24.74 -0.76 -33.89
CA GLY A 321 -25.98 -0.02 -33.59
C GLY A 321 -25.79 1.47 -33.37
N SER A 322 -24.56 1.97 -33.46
CA SER A 322 -24.20 3.39 -33.50
C SER A 322 -23.87 3.82 -34.93
N VAL A 323 -23.89 5.11 -35.20
CA VAL A 323 -23.54 5.65 -36.53
C VAL A 323 -22.39 6.64 -36.32
N ASP A 324 -21.30 6.46 -37.06
CA ASP A 324 -20.10 7.31 -37.07
C ASP A 324 -19.42 7.47 -35.68
N GLU A 325 -19.49 6.46 -34.81
CA GLU A 325 -18.92 6.57 -33.46
C GLU A 325 -17.39 6.61 -33.47
N GLY A 326 -16.82 7.44 -32.59
CA GLY A 326 -15.37 7.62 -32.51
C GLY A 326 -14.73 8.36 -33.69
N LEU A 327 -15.49 8.74 -34.72
CA LEU A 327 -15.03 9.54 -35.87
C LEU A 327 -15.41 11.01 -35.82
N THR A 328 -16.32 11.37 -34.93
CA THR A 328 -16.74 12.77 -34.79
C THR A 328 -15.72 13.56 -33.95
N THR A 329 -15.37 14.74 -34.45
CA THR A 329 -14.56 15.73 -33.74
C THR A 329 -15.49 16.84 -33.24
N THR A 330 -15.21 17.36 -32.04
CA THR A 330 -15.92 18.54 -31.54
C THR A 330 -15.30 19.77 -32.19
N TYR A 331 -16.10 20.53 -32.93
CA TYR A 331 -15.72 21.81 -33.50
C TYR A 331 -16.40 22.94 -32.74
N TYR A 332 -15.77 24.10 -32.68
CA TYR A 332 -16.17 25.28 -31.93
C TYR A 332 -16.45 26.43 -32.90
N LEU A 333 -17.49 27.21 -32.63
CA LEU A 333 -17.90 28.32 -33.49
C LEU A 333 -16.76 29.33 -33.59
N ASP A 334 -16.48 29.77 -34.81
CA ASP A 334 -15.53 30.84 -35.16
C ASP A 334 -16.36 31.92 -35.87
N ASN A 335 -16.84 32.89 -35.09
CA ASN A 335 -17.83 33.86 -35.53
C ASN A 335 -17.21 35.17 -36.07
N ASP A 336 -15.96 35.47 -35.73
CA ASP A 336 -15.18 36.59 -36.30
C ASP A 336 -14.21 36.17 -37.42
N GLU A 337 -14.12 34.88 -37.72
CA GLU A 337 -13.36 34.28 -38.82
C GLU A 337 -11.83 34.38 -38.66
N ASP A 338 -11.34 34.37 -37.42
CA ASP A 338 -9.91 34.48 -37.09
C ASP A 338 -9.16 33.12 -37.07
N GLY A 339 -9.93 32.01 -37.10
CA GLY A 339 -9.43 30.64 -37.08
C GLY A 339 -9.36 30.00 -35.69
N TYR A 340 -9.83 30.68 -34.65
CA TYR A 340 -9.92 30.19 -33.28
C TYR A 340 -11.39 30.08 -32.83
N GLY A 341 -11.64 29.11 -31.95
CA GLY A 341 -13.00 28.67 -31.66
C GLY A 341 -13.46 28.96 -30.24
N ASN A 342 -14.73 29.33 -30.11
CA ASN A 342 -15.34 29.61 -28.81
C ASN A 342 -15.70 28.34 -28.04
N ALA A 343 -15.00 28.10 -26.93
CA ALA A 343 -15.20 26.93 -26.06
C ALA A 343 -16.64 26.74 -25.54
N LYS A 344 -17.46 27.80 -25.48
CA LYS A 344 -18.85 27.75 -24.99
C LYS A 344 -19.86 27.39 -26.08
N ARG A 345 -19.44 27.31 -27.34
CA ARG A 345 -20.29 27.14 -28.52
C ARG A 345 -19.72 26.05 -29.43
N SER A 346 -20.09 24.79 -29.18
CA SER A 346 -19.58 23.66 -29.94
C SER A 346 -20.65 22.85 -30.67
N VAL A 347 -20.22 22.12 -31.70
CA VAL A 347 -20.97 21.09 -32.43
C VAL A 347 -20.08 19.87 -32.63
N THR A 348 -20.67 18.68 -32.62
CA THR A 348 -19.95 17.43 -32.90
C THR A 348 -20.30 17.00 -34.32
N ALA A 349 -19.28 16.89 -35.17
CA ALA A 349 -19.42 16.54 -36.59
C ALA A 349 -18.17 15.80 -37.08
N CYS A 350 -18.20 15.24 -38.28
CA CYS A 350 -17.04 14.53 -38.83
C CYS A 350 -16.04 15.43 -39.55
N SER A 351 -16.52 16.55 -40.10
CA SER A 351 -15.72 17.60 -40.69
C SER A 351 -16.19 18.94 -40.16
N ALA A 352 -15.27 19.90 -40.04
CA ALA A 352 -15.58 21.27 -39.61
C ALA A 352 -16.77 21.83 -40.39
N PRO A 353 -17.93 22.08 -39.73
CA PRO A 353 -19.03 22.79 -40.37
C PRO A 353 -18.60 24.21 -40.75
N ASP A 354 -19.25 24.81 -41.76
CA ASP A 354 -18.98 26.20 -42.14
C ASP A 354 -19.09 27.13 -40.92
N GLY A 355 -18.03 27.88 -40.61
CA GLY A 355 -17.95 28.78 -39.45
C GLY A 355 -17.55 28.11 -38.14
N TYR A 356 -16.92 26.93 -38.18
CA TYR A 356 -16.42 26.23 -36.99
C TYR A 356 -14.97 25.75 -37.19
N VAL A 357 -14.19 25.71 -36.11
CA VAL A 357 -12.78 25.26 -36.06
C VAL A 357 -12.54 24.23 -34.96
N GLU A 358 -11.41 23.54 -34.94
CA GLU A 358 -11.14 22.44 -34.00
C GLU A 358 -10.67 22.89 -32.60
N ASN A 359 -10.11 24.10 -32.49
CA ASN A 359 -9.52 24.60 -31.25
C ASN A 359 -10.55 25.36 -30.40
N THR A 360 -10.17 25.64 -29.15
CA THR A 360 -10.99 26.36 -28.15
C THR A 360 -10.37 27.68 -27.73
N ASP A 361 -9.46 28.20 -28.54
CA ASP A 361 -8.44 29.14 -28.07
C ASP A 361 -8.92 30.59 -28.11
N ASP A 362 -10.18 30.83 -28.49
CA ASP A 362 -10.80 32.14 -28.54
C ASP A 362 -11.67 32.42 -27.29
N CYS A 363 -11.37 33.54 -26.63
CA CYS A 363 -12.09 34.02 -25.45
C CYS A 363 -13.15 35.09 -25.75
N ASP A 364 -13.08 35.77 -26.89
CA ASP A 364 -14.05 36.74 -27.41
C ASP A 364 -14.25 36.61 -28.93
N ASP A 365 -15.06 35.63 -29.30
CA ASP A 365 -15.64 35.25 -30.62
C ASP A 365 -16.32 36.37 -31.44
N THR A 366 -16.09 37.63 -31.06
CA THR A 366 -16.50 38.82 -31.80
C THR A 366 -15.34 39.74 -32.18
N GLU A 367 -14.10 39.40 -31.80
CA GLU A 367 -12.88 40.17 -32.01
C GLU A 367 -11.71 39.30 -32.52
N GLU A 368 -11.27 39.55 -33.76
CA GLU A 368 -10.23 38.79 -34.48
C GLU A 368 -8.84 38.81 -33.78
N ALA A 369 -8.65 39.71 -32.82
CA ALA A 369 -7.41 39.85 -32.05
C ALA A 369 -7.44 39.12 -30.70
N ALA A 370 -8.52 38.41 -30.33
CA ALA A 370 -8.73 37.85 -28.99
C ALA A 370 -8.61 36.31 -28.95
N TRP A 371 -7.37 35.81 -29.03
CA TRP A 371 -7.08 34.37 -29.03
C TRP A 371 -5.81 34.01 -28.25
N THR A 372 -5.76 32.76 -27.78
CA THR A 372 -4.72 32.27 -26.88
C THR A 372 -3.33 32.36 -27.51
N GLY A 373 -2.50 33.25 -27.00
CA GLY A 373 -1.15 33.50 -27.52
C GLY A 373 -1.04 34.64 -28.54
N ALA A 374 -2.12 35.42 -28.75
CA ALA A 374 -2.03 36.73 -29.36
C ALA A 374 -1.06 37.63 -28.55
N THR A 375 -0.56 38.69 -29.19
CA THR A 375 0.22 39.70 -28.48
C THR A 375 -0.74 40.75 -27.96
N GLU A 376 -0.65 41.07 -26.67
CA GLU A 376 -1.43 42.15 -26.06
C GLU A 376 -1.27 43.46 -26.85
N ILE A 377 -2.38 44.16 -26.99
CA ILE A 377 -2.50 45.48 -27.59
C ILE A 377 -3.27 46.29 -26.57
N CYS A 378 -2.85 47.52 -26.28
CA CYS A 378 -3.63 48.31 -25.34
C CYS A 378 -4.95 48.81 -25.93
N ASP A 379 -6.01 48.04 -25.77
CA ASP A 379 -7.35 48.31 -26.26
C ASP A 379 -8.49 47.92 -25.29
N GLU A 380 -8.14 47.59 -24.03
CA GLU A 380 -9.05 47.14 -22.97
C GLU A 380 -9.66 45.75 -23.23
N ILE A 381 -9.11 44.97 -24.15
CA ILE A 381 -9.48 43.58 -24.45
C ILE A 381 -8.36 42.64 -23.96
N ASP A 382 -8.73 41.50 -23.39
CA ASP A 382 -7.80 40.41 -23.10
C ASP A 382 -7.46 39.71 -24.42
N ASN A 383 -6.44 40.19 -25.13
CA ASN A 383 -6.15 39.70 -26.48
C ASN A 383 -5.59 38.27 -26.45
N ASN A 384 -4.79 37.93 -25.44
CA ASN A 384 -4.11 36.65 -25.35
C ASN A 384 -4.86 35.60 -24.51
N CYS A 385 -6.03 35.95 -24.00
CA CYS A 385 -6.95 35.10 -23.25
C CYS A 385 -6.36 34.52 -21.95
N ASP A 386 -5.43 35.22 -21.29
CA ASP A 386 -4.83 34.77 -20.03
C ASP A 386 -5.62 35.16 -18.76
N GLY A 387 -6.66 35.98 -18.93
CA GLY A 387 -7.53 36.49 -17.88
C GLY A 387 -7.11 37.84 -17.30
N SER A 388 -6.02 38.42 -17.80
CA SER A 388 -5.58 39.79 -17.57
C SER A 388 -5.92 40.64 -18.79
N VAL A 389 -5.93 41.97 -18.65
CA VAL A 389 -6.22 42.89 -19.76
C VAL A 389 -5.03 43.82 -19.89
N ASP A 390 -4.50 43.96 -21.12
CA ASP A 390 -3.41 44.87 -21.50
C ASP A 390 -2.07 44.61 -20.78
N GLU A 391 -1.81 43.41 -20.25
CA GLU A 391 -0.59 43.17 -19.47
C GLU A 391 0.69 43.19 -20.31
N GLY A 392 1.74 43.81 -19.78
CA GLY A 392 3.04 43.89 -20.47
C GLY A 392 3.10 44.89 -21.64
N VAL A 393 1.98 45.55 -21.99
CA VAL A 393 1.96 46.68 -22.93
C VAL A 393 1.67 48.03 -22.27
N GLU A 394 1.28 48.02 -20.99
CA GLU A 394 1.18 49.21 -20.16
C GLU A 394 2.54 49.89 -19.97
N SER A 395 2.51 51.21 -19.86
CA SER A 395 3.66 52.01 -19.43
C SER A 395 3.47 52.41 -17.97
N THR A 396 4.55 52.45 -17.21
CA THR A 396 4.52 52.96 -15.84
C THR A 396 4.45 54.49 -15.85
N TRP A 397 3.45 55.04 -15.18
CA TRP A 397 3.28 56.48 -15.00
C TRP A 397 3.44 56.84 -13.52
N TYR A 398 4.22 57.89 -13.26
CA TYR A 398 4.57 58.36 -11.91
C TYR A 398 3.75 59.60 -11.58
N LEU A 399 3.18 59.66 -10.39
CA LEU A 399 2.44 60.82 -9.91
C LEU A 399 3.42 62.00 -9.73
N ASP A 400 3.07 63.14 -10.31
CA ASP A 400 3.79 64.41 -10.27
C ASP A 400 2.88 65.43 -9.56
N VAL A 401 3.13 65.64 -8.27
CA VAL A 401 2.25 66.42 -7.40
C VAL A 401 2.54 67.92 -7.46
N ASP A 402 3.79 68.32 -7.70
CA ASP A 402 4.21 69.73 -7.72
C ASP A 402 4.30 70.34 -9.13
N GLY A 403 4.30 69.50 -10.17
CA GLY A 403 4.20 69.87 -11.58
C GLY A 403 5.52 70.17 -12.28
N ASP A 404 6.65 69.67 -11.78
CA ASP A 404 7.97 69.91 -12.36
C ASP A 404 8.29 69.04 -13.60
N GLY A 405 7.51 67.98 -13.81
CA GLY A 405 7.61 67.07 -14.94
C GLY A 405 8.32 65.74 -14.65
N TYR A 406 8.77 65.50 -13.42
CA TYR A 406 9.23 64.23 -12.89
C TYR A 406 8.24 63.75 -11.82
N GLY A 407 8.02 62.44 -11.75
CA GLY A 407 7.12 61.88 -10.76
C GLY A 407 7.87 61.18 -9.64
N GLY A 408 7.31 61.25 -8.44
CA GLY A 408 7.85 60.60 -7.26
C GLY A 408 7.64 59.08 -7.25
N SER A 409 7.86 58.46 -6.10
CA SER A 409 7.80 56.99 -5.92
C SER A 409 6.41 56.34 -6.14
N ARG A 410 5.35 57.13 -6.30
CA ARG A 410 3.99 56.61 -6.49
C ARG A 410 3.69 56.46 -7.97
N SER A 411 3.60 55.23 -8.44
CA SER A 411 3.30 54.94 -9.84
C SER A 411 2.05 54.08 -10.04
N THR A 412 1.57 54.06 -11.27
CA THR A 412 0.56 53.12 -11.76
C THR A 412 0.88 52.74 -13.19
N ASP A 413 0.65 51.49 -13.54
CA ASP A 413 0.74 51.03 -14.92
C ASP A 413 -0.57 51.37 -15.64
N ALA A 414 -0.44 51.93 -16.84
CA ALA A 414 -1.56 52.27 -17.72
C ALA A 414 -1.04 52.57 -19.14
N CYS A 415 -1.89 52.43 -20.14
CA CYS A 415 -1.50 52.68 -21.54
C CYS A 415 -1.41 54.15 -21.92
N SER A 416 -2.02 55.01 -21.12
CA SER A 416 -1.97 56.46 -21.26
C SER A 416 -2.01 57.07 -19.86
N PRO A 417 -1.51 58.31 -19.67
CA PRO A 417 -1.45 58.90 -18.34
C PRO A 417 -2.86 58.95 -17.73
N PRO A 418 -3.10 58.32 -16.57
CA PRO A 418 -4.43 58.21 -15.98
C PRO A 418 -5.10 59.56 -15.74
N THR A 419 -4.30 60.56 -15.35
CA THR A 419 -4.70 61.98 -15.23
C THR A 419 -3.57 62.89 -15.68
N SER A 420 -3.80 64.20 -15.67
CA SER A 420 -2.77 65.21 -15.93
C SER A 420 -1.64 65.25 -14.91
N ASP A 421 -1.84 64.60 -13.76
CA ASP A 421 -0.95 64.65 -12.60
C ASP A 421 0.01 63.44 -12.61
N TYR A 422 0.12 62.76 -13.76
CA TYR A 422 1.01 61.62 -13.96
C TYR A 422 1.91 61.87 -15.17
N VAL A 423 3.20 61.63 -15.00
CA VAL A 423 4.25 61.79 -16.01
C VAL A 423 5.03 60.50 -16.21
N ALA A 424 5.75 60.40 -17.34
CA ALA A 424 6.51 59.20 -17.67
C ALA A 424 7.95 59.23 -17.10
N ALA A 425 8.44 60.40 -16.71
CA ALA A 425 9.78 60.56 -16.16
C ALA A 425 9.73 60.33 -14.64
N ASP A 426 10.58 59.46 -14.13
CA ASP A 426 10.74 59.17 -12.72
C ASP A 426 11.97 59.87 -12.12
N GLY A 427 12.09 59.80 -10.80
CA GLY A 427 13.32 60.20 -10.10
C GLY A 427 13.19 61.47 -9.27
N ASP A 428 11.99 62.01 -9.11
CA ASP A 428 11.72 63.06 -8.13
C ASP A 428 11.85 62.51 -6.70
N CYS A 429 12.75 63.11 -5.93
CA CYS A 429 13.09 62.74 -4.57
C CYS A 429 12.25 63.49 -3.51
N ASP A 430 11.60 64.60 -3.87
CA ASP A 430 10.61 65.30 -3.05
C ASP A 430 9.47 65.89 -3.91
N ASP A 431 8.48 65.04 -4.20
CA ASP A 431 7.23 65.30 -4.97
C ASP A 431 6.35 66.45 -4.40
N GLY A 432 6.81 67.15 -3.36
CA GLY A 432 6.21 68.38 -2.86
C GLY A 432 6.98 69.66 -3.19
N ASP A 433 8.17 69.55 -3.79
CA ASP A 433 9.10 70.64 -4.08
C ASP A 433 9.59 70.61 -5.54
N ASN A 434 9.00 71.47 -6.37
CA ASN A 434 9.30 71.59 -7.81
C ASN A 434 10.76 71.99 -8.14
N ASP A 435 11.62 72.22 -7.14
CA ASP A 435 13.05 72.41 -7.33
C ASP A 435 13.87 71.10 -7.16
N ALA A 436 13.27 69.98 -6.72
CA ALA A 436 13.92 68.71 -6.40
C ALA A 436 13.68 67.62 -7.48
N TYR A 437 14.52 67.59 -8.51
CA TYR A 437 14.39 66.63 -9.62
C TYR A 437 15.74 66.31 -10.30
N PRO A 438 15.83 65.18 -11.05
CA PRO A 438 17.04 64.80 -11.77
C PRO A 438 17.63 65.92 -12.64
N GLY A 439 18.80 66.42 -12.23
CA GLY A 439 19.53 67.49 -12.92
C GLY A 439 19.07 68.92 -12.60
N ALA A 440 18.39 69.12 -11.47
CA ALA A 440 18.12 70.43 -10.89
C ALA A 440 19.41 71.18 -10.52
N SER A 441 19.27 72.43 -10.08
CA SER A 441 20.42 73.22 -9.62
C SER A 441 20.66 72.97 -8.13
N LEU A 442 21.88 72.57 -7.77
CA LEU A 442 22.27 72.22 -6.41
C LEU A 442 21.84 73.29 -5.37
N GLY A 443 21.15 72.86 -4.32
CA GLY A 443 20.70 73.72 -3.22
C GLY A 443 21.73 73.90 -2.10
N CYS A 444 21.47 74.79 -1.14
CA CYS A 444 22.41 75.13 -0.06
C CYS A 444 21.84 74.93 1.35
N ASP A 445 20.79 74.12 1.52
CA ASP A 445 20.11 73.91 2.80
C ASP A 445 20.16 72.47 3.31
N GLY A 446 21.07 71.66 2.75
CA GLY A 446 21.27 70.26 3.14
C GLY A 446 20.31 69.27 2.47
N GLY A 447 19.52 69.71 1.49
CA GLY A 447 18.75 68.83 0.60
C GLY A 447 19.57 68.29 -0.57
N ASP A 448 19.12 67.16 -1.11
CA ASP A 448 19.54 66.60 -2.41
C ASP A 448 18.52 67.10 -3.46
N TYR A 449 18.85 68.15 -4.21
CA TYR A 449 17.92 68.72 -5.18
C TYR A 449 18.01 68.07 -6.55
N ASP A 450 19.18 67.57 -6.94
CA ASP A 450 19.33 66.93 -8.24
C ASP A 450 19.04 65.41 -8.21
N CYS A 451 18.61 64.92 -7.05
CA CYS A 451 18.14 63.57 -6.77
C CYS A 451 19.17 62.50 -7.17
N ASP A 452 20.46 62.81 -7.04
CA ASP A 452 21.55 61.88 -7.35
C ASP A 452 21.96 61.00 -6.15
N GLY A 453 21.39 61.28 -4.98
CA GLY A 453 21.57 60.54 -3.74
C GLY A 453 22.64 61.13 -2.81
N ASP A 454 23.33 62.18 -3.23
CA ASP A 454 24.31 62.90 -2.42
C ASP A 454 23.71 64.24 -1.93
N VAL A 455 24.12 64.70 -0.74
CA VAL A 455 23.70 66.02 -0.25
C VAL A 455 24.44 67.09 -1.04
N ASP A 456 23.68 68.06 -1.57
CA ASP A 456 24.25 69.12 -2.37
C ASP A 456 25.21 70.01 -1.56
N ASN A 457 26.37 70.28 -2.16
CA ASN A 457 27.45 71.08 -1.56
C ASN A 457 28.05 70.48 -0.27
N ASP A 458 28.04 69.15 -0.13
CA ASP A 458 28.85 68.39 0.84
C ASP A 458 30.32 68.31 0.37
N ALA A 459 31.23 68.92 1.13
CA ALA A 459 32.63 69.12 0.71
C ALA A 459 33.50 67.88 0.95
N ASP A 460 33.23 67.10 1.98
CA ASP A 460 34.06 65.96 2.41
C ASP A 460 33.32 64.61 2.39
N GLY A 461 32.03 64.61 2.08
CA GLY A 461 31.19 63.45 1.81
C GLY A 461 30.56 62.83 3.05
N ASP A 462 30.35 63.61 4.11
CA ASP A 462 29.82 63.15 5.40
C ASP A 462 28.28 63.22 5.53
N GLY A 463 27.62 63.81 4.53
CA GLY A 463 26.18 64.01 4.46
C GLY A 463 25.69 65.35 5.02
N TYR A 464 26.59 66.27 5.36
CA TYR A 464 26.24 67.62 5.78
C TYR A 464 26.77 68.66 4.78
N ALA A 465 25.93 69.65 4.49
CA ALA A 465 26.31 70.70 3.55
C ALA A 465 27.33 71.66 4.18
N ASP A 466 28.25 72.14 3.35
CA ASP A 466 29.35 73.04 3.71
C ASP A 466 28.88 74.26 4.52
N ALA A 467 29.60 74.57 5.61
CA ALA A 467 29.24 75.64 6.54
C ALA A 467 29.26 77.05 5.88
N THR A 468 30.04 77.23 4.81
CA THR A 468 30.12 78.48 4.04
C THR A 468 28.91 78.72 3.15
N CYS A 469 28.14 77.68 2.82
CA CYS A 469 26.85 77.79 2.15
C CYS A 469 25.66 77.86 3.11
N GLY A 470 25.90 77.75 4.43
CA GLY A 470 24.90 77.84 5.49
C GLY A 470 24.40 76.49 6.01
N GLY A 471 25.08 75.39 5.65
CA GLY A 471 24.86 74.08 6.23
C GLY A 471 25.48 73.91 7.61
N ASP A 472 25.28 72.73 8.20
CA ASP A 472 25.58 72.43 9.61
C ASP A 472 26.89 71.66 9.81
N ASP A 473 27.69 71.41 8.76
CA ASP A 473 28.97 70.70 8.85
C ASP A 473 29.94 71.38 9.86
N CYS A 474 30.53 70.56 10.72
CA CYS A 474 31.44 70.98 11.77
C CYS A 474 32.89 71.15 11.28
N ASP A 475 33.33 70.45 10.24
CA ASP A 475 34.63 70.59 9.58
C ASP A 475 34.57 70.08 8.13
N ASP A 476 34.44 71.00 7.17
CA ASP A 476 34.35 70.75 5.70
C ASP A 476 35.55 69.99 5.07
N SER A 477 36.45 69.43 5.88
CA SER A 477 37.64 68.71 5.44
C SER A 477 37.84 67.35 6.12
N ASP A 478 36.98 66.96 7.06
CA ASP A 478 37.09 65.75 7.84
C ASP A 478 35.73 65.13 8.19
N ALA A 479 35.30 64.19 7.34
CA ALA A 479 34.01 63.50 7.39
C ALA A 479 33.73 62.66 8.65
N VAL A 480 34.61 62.71 9.66
CA VAL A 480 34.42 62.07 10.97
C VAL A 480 33.91 63.08 12.01
N VAL A 481 34.01 64.39 11.75
CA VAL A 481 33.58 65.46 12.66
C VAL A 481 32.15 65.85 12.34
N LEU A 482 31.19 65.11 12.89
CA LEU A 482 29.77 65.30 12.59
C LEU A 482 29.08 66.29 13.55
N PRO A 483 28.10 67.09 13.08
CA PRO A 483 27.23 67.89 13.94
C PRO A 483 26.18 67.04 14.67
N GLU A 484 26.12 67.17 15.99
CA GLU A 484 25.11 66.50 16.82
C GLU A 484 23.71 67.14 16.72
N LEU A 485 22.68 66.32 16.90
CA LEU A 485 21.26 66.71 16.84
C LEU A 485 20.88 67.64 18.01
N GLY A 486 21.31 68.90 17.94
CA GLY A 486 21.18 69.89 19.02
C GLY A 486 22.16 71.06 18.93
N GLY A 487 23.14 70.97 18.02
CA GLY A 487 24.15 72.00 17.79
C GLY A 487 25.33 71.84 18.73
N GLY A 488 26.38 71.16 18.26
CA GLY A 488 27.65 71.00 18.96
C GLY A 488 28.63 70.20 18.12
N CYS A 489 29.89 70.66 18.08
CA CYS A 489 30.98 70.01 17.36
C CYS A 489 32.00 69.50 18.38
N ALA A 490 31.99 68.19 18.66
CA ALA A 490 33.01 67.57 19.50
C ALA A 490 34.27 67.34 18.66
N LEU A 491 35.44 67.68 19.21
CA LEU A 491 36.73 67.48 18.52
C LEU A 491 37.30 66.06 18.73
N GLY A 492 36.53 65.19 19.39
CA GLY A 492 36.89 63.81 19.73
C GLY A 492 36.04 63.28 20.90
N THR A 493 36.07 61.97 21.13
CA THR A 493 35.29 61.35 22.21
C THR A 493 35.93 61.53 23.59
N THR A 494 37.26 61.67 23.65
CA THR A 494 37.99 61.97 24.89
C THR A 494 39.03 63.07 24.69
N CYS A 495 39.51 63.66 25.79
CA CYS A 495 40.67 64.56 25.75
C CYS A 495 41.90 63.89 25.11
N LEU A 496 42.05 62.57 25.25
CA LEU A 496 43.14 61.82 24.62
C LEU A 496 42.98 61.77 23.10
N ASP A 497 41.75 61.62 22.59
CA ASP A 497 41.48 61.63 21.15
C ASP A 497 41.73 62.99 20.54
N VAL A 498 41.28 64.06 21.20
CA VAL A 498 41.59 65.46 20.82
C VAL A 498 43.10 65.67 20.69
N LEU A 499 43.89 65.11 21.62
CA LEU A 499 45.35 65.17 21.57
C LEU A 499 45.94 64.31 20.45
N ALA A 500 45.47 63.07 20.29
CA ALA A 500 45.98 62.12 19.32
C ALA A 500 45.73 62.55 17.87
N ASN A 501 44.58 63.18 17.61
CA ASN A 501 44.18 63.68 16.30
C ASN A 501 44.77 65.05 15.97
N GLY A 502 45.51 65.66 16.90
CA GLY A 502 46.25 66.91 16.65
C GLY A 502 45.41 68.19 16.78
N TYR A 503 44.20 68.10 17.33
CA TYR A 503 43.34 69.26 17.59
C TYR A 503 43.71 70.02 18.88
N SER A 504 44.64 69.48 19.69
CA SER A 504 45.06 70.12 20.94
C SER A 504 45.80 71.45 20.73
N ALA A 505 45.34 72.49 21.44
CA ALA A 505 45.99 73.79 21.59
C ALA A 505 46.75 73.96 22.93
N GLY A 506 46.90 72.88 23.72
CA GLY A 506 47.44 72.88 25.09
C GLY A 506 46.37 72.60 26.15
N ASP A 507 46.71 72.73 27.44
CA ASP A 507 45.74 72.53 28.54
C ASP A 507 44.60 73.55 28.46
N GLY A 508 43.37 73.11 28.74
CA GLY A 508 42.20 73.98 28.77
C GLY A 508 40.89 73.24 28.49
N ILE A 509 39.83 74.01 28.26
CA ILE A 509 38.49 73.48 27.99
C ILE A 509 38.37 73.00 26.55
N TYR A 510 37.87 71.77 26.37
CA TYR A 510 37.50 71.20 25.07
C TYR A 510 36.11 70.58 25.16
N THR A 511 35.39 70.62 24.04
CA THR A 511 34.13 69.91 23.88
C THR A 511 34.44 68.49 23.43
N ILE A 512 34.02 67.51 24.23
CA ILE A 512 34.19 66.07 23.94
C ILE A 512 32.84 65.36 23.96
N ASP A 513 32.80 64.18 23.35
CA ASP A 513 31.61 63.31 23.29
C ASP A 513 31.96 61.86 23.71
N PRO A 514 31.98 61.55 25.01
CA PRO A 514 32.51 60.27 25.51
C PRO A 514 31.61 59.05 25.30
N ASP A 515 30.31 59.20 25.02
CA ASP A 515 29.44 58.09 24.60
C ASP A 515 29.35 57.95 23.07
N GLY A 516 29.76 58.99 22.34
CA GLY A 516 29.95 58.99 20.91
C GLY A 516 28.69 59.35 20.14
N PHE A 517 28.86 59.52 18.83
CA PHE A 517 27.85 60.16 18.00
C PHE A 517 26.47 59.50 18.09
N GLY A 518 25.43 60.29 18.37
CA GLY A 518 24.04 59.89 18.46
C GLY A 518 23.73 58.93 19.62
N ALA A 519 24.64 58.75 20.58
CA ALA A 519 24.46 57.84 21.72
C ALA A 519 23.55 58.40 22.83
N GLY A 520 23.17 59.68 22.73
CA GLY A 520 22.08 60.29 23.48
C GLY A 520 22.51 61.20 24.63
N LEU A 521 23.80 61.37 24.90
CA LEU A 521 24.33 62.47 25.67
C LEU A 521 24.97 63.49 24.73
N ASP A 522 24.45 64.71 24.72
CA ASP A 522 25.00 65.76 23.85
C ASP A 522 26.45 66.10 24.23
N PRO A 523 27.32 66.48 23.26
CA PRO A 523 28.68 66.91 23.52
C PRO A 523 28.77 68.00 24.59
N PHE A 524 29.81 67.93 25.41
CA PHE A 524 29.95 68.86 26.52
C PHE A 524 31.39 69.26 26.81
N ASP A 525 31.53 70.42 27.43
CA ASP A 525 32.82 71.01 27.79
C ASP A 525 33.43 70.32 29.01
N VAL A 526 34.69 69.95 28.91
CA VAL A 526 35.52 69.46 30.01
C VAL A 526 36.86 70.16 30.01
N GLU A 527 37.48 70.29 31.19
CA GLU A 527 38.88 70.68 31.27
C GLU A 527 39.75 69.46 30.91
N CYS A 528 40.63 69.63 29.92
CA CYS A 528 41.60 68.64 29.51
C CYS A 528 43.02 69.09 29.90
N ASP A 529 43.71 68.24 30.65
CA ASP A 529 45.16 68.37 30.83
C ASP A 529 45.86 67.60 29.70
N MET A 530 46.46 68.37 28.79
CA MET A 530 47.11 67.92 27.57
C MET A 530 48.63 67.81 27.72
N THR A 531 49.19 68.12 28.90
CA THR A 531 50.64 68.23 29.10
C THR A 531 51.20 67.33 30.21
N THR A 532 50.46 67.10 31.29
CA THR A 532 50.93 66.30 32.44
C THR A 532 50.95 64.81 32.10
N ASP A 533 52.07 64.15 32.40
CA ASP A 533 52.26 62.70 32.19
C ASP A 533 51.83 62.19 30.80
N GLY A 534 52.14 62.97 29.76
CA GLY A 534 51.80 62.65 28.37
C GLY A 534 50.49 63.24 27.87
N GLY A 535 49.69 63.89 28.72
CA GLY A 535 48.46 64.58 28.35
C GLY A 535 47.28 63.65 28.10
N GLY A 536 46.16 64.25 27.67
CA GLY A 536 44.91 63.56 27.36
C GLY A 536 44.06 63.24 28.59
N TRP A 537 44.33 63.85 29.74
CA TRP A 537 43.55 63.63 30.95
C TRP A 537 42.30 64.49 30.94
N THR A 538 41.14 63.86 31.14
CA THR A 538 39.87 64.53 31.43
C THR A 538 39.79 64.82 32.93
N VAL A 539 39.62 66.09 33.29
CA VAL A 539 39.57 66.55 34.68
C VAL A 539 38.13 66.57 35.18
N ILE A 540 37.86 65.87 36.27
CA ILE A 540 36.56 65.86 36.96
C ILE A 540 36.67 66.74 38.22
N GLU A 541 36.10 67.95 38.12
CA GLU A 541 36.13 68.95 39.18
C GLU A 541 35.01 68.77 40.21
N TYR A 542 35.29 69.22 41.43
CA TYR A 542 34.31 69.30 42.52
C TYR A 542 33.73 70.71 42.59
N SER A 543 32.42 70.83 42.77
CA SER A 543 31.75 72.12 42.86
C SER A 543 32.03 72.86 44.18
N ALA A 544 32.47 72.14 45.21
CA ALA A 544 32.76 72.71 46.53
C ALA A 544 33.71 71.84 47.37
N ASP A 545 34.46 72.48 48.27
CA ASP A 545 35.25 71.81 49.29
C ASP A 545 34.37 71.15 50.37
N LEU A 546 34.85 70.03 50.94
CA LEU A 546 34.29 69.51 52.19
C LEU A 546 34.69 70.46 53.32
N THR A 547 33.75 71.29 53.75
CA THR A 547 33.95 72.32 54.77
C THR A 547 34.58 71.73 56.03
N PHE A 548 35.66 72.35 56.52
CA PHE A 548 36.37 71.91 57.71
C PHE A 548 35.57 72.22 59.00
N GLN A 549 34.79 71.25 59.46
CA GLN A 549 33.93 71.36 60.64
C GLN A 549 33.70 70.00 61.30
N GLN A 550 32.98 69.99 62.43
CA GLN A 550 32.55 68.75 63.04
C GLN A 550 31.43 68.13 62.19
N GLN A 551 31.73 67.00 61.56
CA GLN A 551 30.78 66.35 60.64
C GLN A 551 29.78 65.44 61.37
N PHE A 552 30.13 64.92 62.55
CA PHE A 552 29.24 64.04 63.30
C PHE A 552 29.22 64.30 64.80
N THR A 553 28.20 63.74 65.46
CA THR A 553 28.04 63.71 66.92
C THR A 553 27.65 62.30 67.37
N GLY A 554 27.86 61.99 68.65
CA GLY A 554 27.39 60.73 69.25
C GLY A 554 28.45 59.61 69.33
N GLY A 555 29.72 59.97 69.47
CA GLY A 555 30.85 59.09 69.75
C GLY A 555 31.41 58.33 68.54
N ASP A 556 32.49 57.59 68.78
CA ASP A 556 33.21 56.80 67.78
C ASP A 556 32.40 55.67 67.18
N ARG A 557 32.20 55.74 65.86
CA ARG A 557 31.60 54.67 65.05
C ARG A 557 31.86 54.95 63.58
N TYR A 558 32.04 53.90 62.78
CA TYR A 558 32.13 54.04 61.34
C TYR A 558 30.82 54.57 60.76
N ARG A 559 30.92 55.65 59.99
CA ARG A 559 29.80 56.23 59.26
C ARG A 559 30.31 57.08 58.09
N PHE A 560 29.67 56.90 56.94
CA PHE A 560 29.80 57.82 55.82
C PHE A 560 29.13 59.16 56.13
N LEU A 561 29.52 60.21 55.42
CA LEU A 561 28.81 61.48 55.45
C LEU A 561 27.37 61.28 54.96
N GLY A 562 26.46 62.13 55.43
CA GLY A 562 25.03 62.03 55.09
C GLY A 562 24.70 62.34 53.63
N SER A 563 25.64 62.92 52.90
CA SER A 563 25.56 63.23 51.47
C SER A 563 26.92 62.99 50.83
N ASP A 564 26.90 62.64 49.55
CA ASP A 564 28.10 62.54 48.72
C ASP A 564 28.60 63.95 48.33
N PHE A 565 29.85 64.05 47.90
CA PHE A 565 30.47 65.27 47.36
C PHE A 565 29.83 65.62 46.01
N THR A 566 29.71 66.93 45.73
CA THR A 566 29.13 67.42 44.47
C THR A 566 30.22 67.63 43.43
N LEU A 567 29.98 67.15 42.21
CA LEU A 567 30.86 67.23 41.05
C LEU A 567 30.25 68.20 40.03
N ASP A 568 31.09 68.86 39.23
CA ASP A 568 30.61 69.86 38.25
C ASP A 568 29.97 69.24 37.01
N LEU A 569 30.33 67.99 36.71
CA LEU A 569 29.71 67.19 35.67
C LEU A 569 28.54 66.36 36.23
N SER A 570 27.54 66.12 35.38
CA SER A 570 26.41 65.25 35.70
C SER A 570 26.81 63.77 35.79
N ASP A 571 26.00 62.97 36.47
CA ASP A 571 26.27 61.54 36.62
C ASP A 571 26.42 60.82 35.26
N ALA A 572 25.65 61.21 34.25
CA ALA A 572 25.73 60.63 32.91
C ALA A 572 27.08 60.94 32.24
N GLN A 573 27.52 62.21 32.31
CA GLN A 573 28.80 62.67 31.76
C GLN A 573 29.99 61.96 32.41
N ILE A 574 29.98 61.83 33.74
CA ILE A 574 31.06 61.15 34.46
C ILE A 574 31.06 59.65 34.17
N THR A 575 29.88 59.04 34.06
CA THR A 575 29.76 57.62 33.68
C THR A 575 30.32 57.37 32.29
N ALA A 576 30.02 58.23 31.31
CA ALA A 576 30.52 58.12 29.95
C ALA A 576 32.06 58.21 29.93
N ILE A 577 32.63 59.21 30.60
CA ILE A 577 34.09 59.36 30.73
C ILE A 577 34.72 58.15 31.41
N GLN A 578 34.19 57.69 32.56
CA GLN A 578 34.73 56.53 33.28
C GLN A 578 34.66 55.23 32.44
N SER A 579 33.68 55.11 31.55
CA SER A 579 33.52 53.92 30.72
C SER A 579 34.63 53.76 29.68
N LEU A 580 35.21 54.88 29.22
CA LEU A 580 36.32 54.90 28.28
C LEU A 580 37.70 54.92 28.97
N SER A 581 37.73 55.31 30.25
CA SER A 581 38.98 55.51 30.97
C SER A 581 39.65 54.19 31.33
N THR A 582 40.95 54.12 31.10
CA THR A 582 41.79 52.98 31.49
C THR A 582 42.76 53.34 32.61
N GLU A 583 42.97 54.63 32.83
CA GLU A 583 43.78 55.19 33.90
C GLU A 583 42.95 56.19 34.72
N GLY A 584 43.24 56.26 36.01
CA GLY A 584 42.60 57.24 36.89
C GLY A 584 43.56 57.66 38.00
N ASN A 585 43.57 58.94 38.31
CA ASN A 585 44.43 59.50 39.34
C ASN A 585 43.65 60.52 40.20
N GLN A 586 43.79 60.40 41.51
CA GLN A 586 43.30 61.41 42.43
C GLN A 586 44.16 61.46 43.70
N THR A 587 44.38 62.66 44.23
CA THR A 587 44.88 62.83 45.60
C THR A 587 43.74 63.29 46.51
N TYR A 588 43.29 62.44 47.44
CA TYR A 588 42.37 62.87 48.49
C TYR A 588 43.14 63.42 49.69
N VAL A 589 42.79 64.63 50.11
CA VAL A 589 43.46 65.34 51.22
C VAL A 589 42.56 65.38 52.45
N GLY A 590 42.85 64.54 53.44
CA GLY A 590 42.13 64.56 54.71
C GLY A 590 42.70 65.58 55.68
N LEU A 591 42.03 66.72 55.85
CA LEU A 591 42.32 67.71 56.91
C LEU A 591 41.71 67.26 58.24
N CYS A 592 42.47 67.30 59.33
CA CYS A 592 42.00 66.84 60.64
C CYS A 592 42.26 67.85 61.76
N GLU A 593 41.36 67.87 62.75
CA GLU A 593 41.56 68.42 64.10
C GLU A 593 40.96 67.43 65.09
N HIS A 594 41.82 66.77 65.87
CA HIS A 594 41.47 65.67 66.80
C HIS A 594 40.76 64.46 66.15
N VAL A 595 40.97 64.23 64.84
CA VAL A 595 40.43 63.08 64.08
C VAL A 595 41.58 62.25 63.53
N ILE A 596 41.56 60.93 63.70
CA ILE A 596 42.50 59.99 63.04
C ILE A 596 41.99 59.58 61.65
N HIS A 597 42.84 59.69 60.63
CA HIS A 597 42.52 59.32 59.25
C HIS A 597 43.12 57.99 58.78
N TYR A 598 44.22 57.53 59.39
CA TYR A 598 44.90 56.30 58.97
C TYR A 598 45.49 55.50 60.14
N TYR A 599 46.70 55.81 60.63
CA TYR A 599 47.33 55.05 61.72
C TYR A 599 47.24 55.76 63.07
N TYR A 600 46.66 55.13 64.09
CA TYR A 600 46.59 55.73 65.42
C TYR A 600 47.82 55.39 66.27
N THR A 601 48.71 56.36 66.47
CA THR A 601 50.01 56.16 67.15
C THR A 601 49.87 55.70 68.60
N ALA A 602 48.88 56.20 69.35
CA ALA A 602 48.71 55.84 70.76
C ALA A 602 47.93 54.52 70.96
N GLY A 603 47.10 54.12 69.98
CA GLY A 603 46.37 52.84 69.99
C GLY A 603 47.09 51.69 69.29
N GLY A 604 48.10 51.98 68.47
CA GLY A 604 48.98 50.99 67.85
C GLY A 604 48.36 50.21 66.68
N GLY A 605 47.48 50.83 65.87
CA GLY A 605 46.81 50.15 64.77
C GLY A 605 46.07 51.08 63.80
N HIS A 606 45.44 50.48 62.79
CA HIS A 606 44.70 51.17 61.71
C HIS A 606 43.19 51.16 61.90
N ASP A 607 42.72 50.77 63.08
CA ASP A 607 41.31 50.69 63.46
C ASP A 607 40.50 51.99 63.27
N TYR A 608 41.15 53.11 62.94
CA TYR A 608 40.52 54.40 62.72
C TYR A 608 40.73 54.93 61.30
N SER A 609 41.27 54.11 60.40
CA SER A 609 41.50 54.53 59.03
C SER A 609 40.18 54.81 58.32
N PHE A 610 40.21 55.79 57.41
CA PHE A 610 39.05 56.15 56.61
C PHE A 610 38.65 55.01 55.66
N GLY A 611 37.36 54.93 55.35
CA GLY A 611 36.87 54.25 54.16
C GLY A 611 36.50 55.28 53.09
N PHE A 612 36.51 54.87 51.83
CA PHE A 612 36.15 55.72 50.70
C PHE A 612 34.96 55.13 49.94
N ARG A 613 34.10 55.99 49.42
CA ARG A 613 33.12 55.65 48.39
C ARG A 613 33.53 56.33 47.10
N PHE A 614 33.53 55.58 46.01
CA PHE A 614 33.80 56.03 44.66
C PHE A 614 32.50 56.33 43.92
N PHE A 615 32.59 57.09 42.82
CA PHE A 615 31.43 57.48 42.02
C PHE A 615 30.61 56.28 41.52
N ASP A 616 31.26 55.17 41.14
CA ASP A 616 30.62 53.92 40.73
C ASP A 616 29.85 53.19 41.87
N GLY A 617 29.80 53.78 43.06
CA GLY A 617 29.19 53.22 44.26
C GLY A 617 30.08 52.21 45.00
N THR A 618 31.29 51.93 44.50
CA THR A 618 32.22 51.04 45.17
C THR A 618 32.68 51.66 46.49
N GLU A 619 32.69 50.86 47.55
CA GLU A 619 33.18 51.27 48.86
C GLU A 619 34.43 50.46 49.27
N THR A 620 35.41 51.14 49.84
CA THR A 620 36.50 50.49 50.57
C THR A 620 36.03 50.18 51.99
N ALA A 621 36.48 49.08 52.57
CA ALA A 621 36.35 48.92 54.01
C ALA A 621 37.20 49.98 54.74
N ALA A 622 36.74 50.39 55.92
CA ALA A 622 37.47 51.27 56.84
C ALA A 622 38.21 50.43 57.90
N GLY A 623 39.17 51.03 58.62
CA GLY A 623 39.94 50.31 59.63
C GLY A 623 41.07 49.44 59.10
N LEU A 624 41.56 49.72 57.90
CA LEU A 624 42.49 48.88 57.15
C LEU A 624 43.93 49.41 57.21
N ALA A 625 44.88 48.48 57.31
CA ALA A 625 46.31 48.76 57.13
C ALA A 625 46.75 48.80 55.65
N SER A 626 45.85 48.41 54.73
CA SER A 626 46.06 48.42 53.29
C SER A 626 44.70 48.52 52.59
N TYR A 627 44.65 49.35 51.56
CA TYR A 627 43.45 49.59 50.76
C TYR A 627 43.41 48.72 49.49
N SER A 628 44.18 47.64 49.42
CA SER A 628 44.11 46.69 48.30
C SER A 628 42.67 46.12 48.17
N PRO A 629 42.12 45.99 46.94
CA PRO A 629 42.73 46.20 45.62
C PRO A 629 42.49 47.60 45.00
N TYR A 630 42.20 48.63 45.81
CA TYR A 630 41.79 49.96 45.31
C TYR A 630 42.96 50.91 44.97
N ASP A 631 44.20 50.41 44.99
CA ASP A 631 45.43 51.16 44.68
C ASP A 631 45.53 52.53 45.37
N ILE A 632 45.08 52.58 46.63
CA ILE A 632 45.22 53.74 47.51
C ILE A 632 46.49 53.61 48.34
N THR A 633 47.38 54.59 48.22
CA THR A 633 48.62 54.72 48.99
C THR A 633 48.56 55.95 49.88
N VAL A 634 48.87 55.79 51.17
CA VAL A 634 49.00 56.92 52.09
C VAL A 634 50.43 57.46 52.02
N THR A 635 50.63 58.60 51.35
CA THR A 635 51.96 59.18 51.12
C THR A 635 52.40 60.16 52.21
N ALA A 636 51.44 60.69 52.97
CA ALA A 636 51.69 61.42 54.20
C ALA A 636 50.56 61.14 55.21
N ASP A 637 50.90 60.99 56.50
CA ASP A 637 49.91 60.78 57.57
C ASP A 637 50.11 61.78 58.72
N GLY A 638 49.64 63.01 58.50
CA GLY A 638 49.70 64.07 59.51
C GLY A 638 48.66 63.94 60.63
N CYS A 639 47.69 63.04 60.48
CA CYS A 639 46.58 62.82 61.42
C CYS A 639 46.81 61.61 62.35
N ALA A 640 48.04 61.12 62.49
CA ALA A 640 48.37 59.91 63.26
C ALA A 640 48.39 60.07 64.80
N VAL A 641 48.26 61.30 65.29
CA VAL A 641 48.23 61.66 66.73
C VAL A 641 47.07 62.62 66.99
N ASN A 642 46.51 62.58 68.20
CA ASN A 642 45.34 63.38 68.60
C ASN A 642 45.70 64.88 68.77
N GLY A 643 45.97 65.56 67.65
CA GLY A 643 46.55 66.90 67.61
C GLY A 643 46.80 67.49 66.22
N GLY A 644 46.01 67.15 65.20
CA GLY A 644 45.95 67.93 63.97
C GLY A 644 45.56 69.39 64.30
N GLU A 645 46.48 70.34 64.19
CA GLU A 645 46.31 71.68 64.78
C GLU A 645 45.55 72.66 63.87
N GLY A 646 44.30 72.32 63.49
CA GLY A 646 43.37 73.28 62.88
C GLY A 646 43.28 73.28 61.35
N GLY A 647 43.39 72.12 60.71
CA GLY A 647 43.05 71.95 59.29
C GLY A 647 44.10 72.44 58.28
N ALA A 648 45.38 72.50 58.65
CA ALA A 648 46.46 72.91 57.75
C ALA A 648 46.92 71.76 56.82
N LEU A 649 47.08 72.05 55.52
CA LEU A 649 47.52 71.10 54.49
C LEU A 649 48.84 70.39 54.83
N SER A 650 49.82 71.09 55.41
CA SER A 650 51.12 70.52 55.82
C SER A 650 51.03 69.44 56.91
N LYS A 651 49.86 69.27 57.52
CA LYS A 651 49.56 68.29 58.57
C LYS A 651 48.39 67.37 58.18
N ALA A 652 48.00 67.36 56.91
CA ALA A 652 46.95 66.49 56.41
C ALA A 652 47.43 65.04 56.25
N THR A 653 46.49 64.12 56.12
CA THR A 653 46.75 62.79 55.57
C THR A 653 46.46 62.81 54.08
N LEU A 654 47.43 62.41 53.26
CA LEU A 654 47.33 62.40 51.80
C LEU A 654 47.15 60.96 51.33
N PHE A 655 46.07 60.73 50.59
CA PHE A 655 45.73 59.46 49.98
C PHE A 655 45.86 59.60 48.46
N GLU A 656 46.90 59.01 47.88
CA GLU A 656 47.08 58.92 46.44
C GLU A 656 46.33 57.69 45.93
N ILE A 657 45.42 57.90 44.99
CA ILE A 657 44.51 56.89 44.45
C ILE A 657 44.82 56.78 42.97
N ASN A 658 45.36 55.64 42.55
CA ASN A 658 45.65 55.35 41.15
C ASN A 658 44.65 54.30 40.63
N SER A 659 43.43 54.73 40.37
CA SER A 659 42.33 53.84 39.97
C SER A 659 41.32 54.57 39.12
N VAL A 660 40.80 53.93 38.07
CA VAL A 660 39.69 54.44 37.24
C VAL A 660 38.38 54.67 38.01
N LYS A 661 38.30 54.23 39.27
CA LYS A 661 37.13 54.43 40.12
C LYS A 661 36.99 55.85 40.63
N VAL A 662 38.04 56.67 40.55
CA VAL A 662 37.96 58.10 40.90
C VAL A 662 36.91 58.80 40.03
N PRO A 663 36.17 59.79 40.54
CA PRO A 663 36.38 60.49 41.81
C PRO A 663 35.87 59.77 43.05
N VAL A 664 36.51 60.05 44.20
CA VAL A 664 35.95 59.77 45.52
C VAL A 664 34.74 60.67 45.75
N VAL A 665 33.60 60.11 46.15
CA VAL A 665 32.37 60.86 46.41
C VAL A 665 31.95 60.85 47.87
N ASN A 666 32.53 59.99 48.72
CA ASN A 666 32.25 60.03 50.16
C ASN A 666 33.39 59.43 50.98
N VAL A 667 33.46 59.77 52.26
CA VAL A 667 34.41 59.19 53.22
C VAL A 667 33.72 58.69 54.47
N GLN A 668 34.17 57.53 54.94
CA GLN A 668 33.72 56.89 56.16
C GLN A 668 34.75 57.13 57.28
N CYS A 669 34.34 57.85 58.31
CA CYS A 669 35.19 58.15 59.46
C CYS A 669 34.71 57.39 60.71
N ARG A 670 35.64 57.05 61.61
CA ARG A 670 35.36 56.46 62.93
C ARG A 670 35.50 57.47 64.06
N ASP A 671 36.65 58.16 64.12
CA ASP A 671 37.09 59.09 65.18
C ASP A 671 36.52 60.50 65.00
N CYS A 672 35.20 60.64 64.97
CA CYS A 672 34.55 61.88 64.49
C CYS A 672 33.24 62.26 65.20
N GLY A 673 32.96 61.68 66.37
CA GLY A 673 31.73 61.89 67.11
C GLY A 673 31.83 62.43 68.52
N ASP A 674 33.02 62.63 69.06
CA ASP A 674 33.22 62.98 70.47
C ASP A 674 32.97 64.47 70.77
N ALA A 675 32.89 64.79 72.06
CA ALA A 675 32.47 66.11 72.56
C ALA A 675 33.58 67.18 72.53
N THR A 676 34.84 66.76 72.38
CA THR A 676 35.98 67.65 72.08
C THR A 676 36.00 67.91 70.57
N PRO A 677 36.46 69.07 70.07
CA PRO A 677 36.23 69.41 68.67
C PRO A 677 37.00 68.48 67.74
N GLU A 678 36.29 67.46 67.25
CA GLU A 678 36.68 66.54 66.18
C GLU A 678 36.16 67.11 64.87
N LYS A 679 37.06 67.71 64.09
CA LYS A 679 36.72 68.29 62.80
C LYS A 679 37.54 67.65 61.71
N PHE A 680 36.91 67.45 60.57
CA PHE A 680 37.63 67.10 59.36
C PHE A 680 37.00 67.76 58.14
N GLY A 681 37.79 67.84 57.08
CA GLY A 681 37.42 68.44 55.81
C GLY A 681 38.40 68.05 54.72
N SER A 682 38.14 68.50 53.50
CA SER A 682 39.01 68.25 52.35
C SER A 682 38.91 69.41 51.35
N PRO A 683 40.04 69.97 50.87
CA PRO A 683 40.08 70.98 49.82
C PRO A 683 39.84 70.35 48.43
N LEU A 684 38.67 69.75 48.23
CA LEU A 684 38.32 68.96 47.04
C LEU A 684 38.53 69.73 45.72
N MET A 685 38.20 71.02 45.68
CA MET A 685 38.29 71.82 44.44
C MET A 685 39.74 71.99 43.94
N SER A 686 40.73 71.84 44.82
CA SER A 686 42.16 71.96 44.45
C SER A 686 42.79 70.61 44.08
N TYR A 687 42.07 69.50 44.25
CA TYR A 687 42.55 68.15 44.00
C TYR A 687 41.46 67.35 43.27
N PRO A 688 41.19 67.70 42.00
CA PRO A 688 40.20 66.99 41.18
C PRO A 688 40.63 65.55 40.90
N ALA A 689 39.73 64.78 40.31
CA ALA A 689 40.07 63.48 39.75
C ALA A 689 40.45 63.64 38.28
N TYR A 690 41.42 62.84 37.83
CA TYR A 690 41.87 62.79 36.45
C TYR A 690 41.56 61.40 35.91
N LEU A 691 40.98 61.35 34.72
CA LEU A 691 40.58 60.14 34.02
C LEU A 691 41.12 60.18 32.59
N ARG A 692 41.71 59.07 32.12
CA ARG A 692 42.30 58.97 30.79
C ARG A 692 42.09 57.59 30.19
#